data_AF-A0A9Q1K1W3-F1
#
_entry.id   AF-A0A9Q1K1W3-F1
#
_cell.length_a   1.000
_cell.length_b   1.000
_cell.length_c   1.000
_cell.angle_alpha   90.00
_cell.angle_beta   90.00
_cell.angle_gamma   90.00
#
_symmetry.space_group_name_H-M   'P 1'
#
loop_
_entity.id
_entity.type
_entity.pdbx_description
1 polymer ?
#
loop_
_entity_poly.entity_id
_entity_poly.type
_entity_poly.pdbx_seq_one_letter_code
_entity_poly.pdbx_strand_id
1 'polypeptide(L)'
;MSPVYAFVLFLLHFGSELCSAIDTITSTQFLRDPDSIISNNSIFKLGFFSPPKSTNRYVGIWYTHPSVMEVIWVANRNNPLTDSSGVLKISDDGNLQVSSAKNQILWSSNNSNPTTRFAVAQLHNSGNLVLQANSAVIWQSAQHPTDSFLPNTRLTISNDTDLRRVLQSWKSPSDPSNGRFSVGTDYSGLFQIIIFEGDYPHWRSGPWNGNIFIGTRYHNTGFGNIFINSGSFTQEVDGEGVTSLVFTGANESLLLHYELSYEGIIAQKWWDDGSKKWGITWKAPETECDIYGTCGEFGICDPETSPLCSCLKGFEPKNKDEWKRGNWTNGCVRKKQLQCGVQGGEEDGFLRLQKMKVPNNAEWTMGLNVDQCRSKCFSSCSCLAYAYDTGIACMTWSRSLFDIAVLDPGGADLYLRLAQSELGNSKTKRKAVIAVAVILGSAAVAAIILSLWKWRARPKSRLPPNRHTRSQFPSGNKIETKKLTPVQHLFEQKTQSLSEDLQLLTFEKLAKATNNFHESNMLGTGGFGQVYKGKLEDGQAIAVKRLSRASGQGVEEFMNEVAVISKLQHRNLVKLLGCCAEGEEKMLIYEYMPNKSLDAFLFDPAKRETLDWEKRFNIIEGICRGLVYLHRDSRLRIIHRDLKASNILLDQHLTPKISDFGMARIFGCNQDQANTQRVVGTYGYMSPEYAMEGQFSEKSDVFSFGVLLLEIVSGKKNSSFWYQESFLSLLGYTWKLWNEDNIESLIDAPISGATFQGEIVRCIHVGLLCAQEFAKDRPSISTVMSMIVSEIVDLPAPKQPGFIQRQLYSSHMGSSSTSDQNFSTNNQAPVKDVVWVANKNSPLNDSSGIFRASKDGNLQVLNGKNQILWSSNVSNVDVGGNFSAAAQILDSGNLVLRTKDDVIWQSFDHLADSFLPNMRLSTTKNLNEKKTLRSWKSLSDPSDRRLTLCMDGFILPQLLIWEGYHPHWRSGSWNGNYLIGVQFNFTEFINAQMVVSSDKEESVSAAYFYLNKSLLSTYMLTTEGKLNGRLLQQSVMFTGSVGHLGPANHKGEQSVNV
;
A
#
# COMPACT_ATOMS: atom_id res chain seq x y z
N MET A 1 -16.62 37.87 64.02
CA MET A 1 -15.36 37.48 63.36
C MET A 1 -15.55 37.72 61.87
N SER A 2 -14.65 38.50 61.26
CA SER A 2 -14.82 39.04 59.91
C SER A 2 -14.73 37.94 58.83
N PRO A 3 -15.49 38.02 57.72
CA PRO A 3 -15.42 37.08 56.58
C PRO A 3 -14.00 36.93 55.99
N VAL A 4 -13.14 37.92 56.28
CA VAL A 4 -11.73 37.94 55.91
C VAL A 4 -10.94 36.79 56.55
N TYR A 5 -11.26 36.37 57.78
CA TYR A 5 -10.54 35.27 58.44
C TYR A 5 -10.90 33.90 57.86
N ALA A 6 -12.14 33.70 57.43
CA ALA A 6 -12.56 32.48 56.75
C ALA A 6 -11.94 32.37 55.36
N PHE A 7 -11.79 33.50 54.65
CA PHE A 7 -11.15 33.53 53.33
C PHE A 7 -9.63 33.27 53.40
N VAL A 8 -8.95 33.79 54.44
CA VAL A 8 -7.51 33.53 54.65
C VAL A 8 -7.25 32.08 55.08
N LEU A 9 -8.12 31.47 55.89
CA LEU A 9 -8.02 30.05 56.25
C LEU A 9 -8.33 29.13 55.05
N PHE A 10 -9.24 29.53 54.16
CA PHE A 10 -9.52 28.79 52.91
C PHE A 10 -8.34 28.86 51.92
N LEU A 11 -7.63 29.99 51.85
CA LEU A 11 -6.41 30.13 51.04
C LEU A 11 -5.20 29.39 51.63
N LEU A 12 -5.13 29.22 52.96
CA LEU A 12 -4.06 28.46 53.62
C LEU A 12 -4.25 26.93 53.55
N HIS A 13 -5.45 26.43 53.27
CA HIS A 13 -5.71 24.99 53.05
C HIS A 13 -5.55 24.53 51.60
N PHE A 14 -5.43 25.45 50.63
CA PHE A 14 -5.06 25.15 49.23
C PHE A 14 -3.57 25.43 48.94
N GLY A 15 -2.77 25.67 49.99
CA GLY A 15 -1.33 25.89 49.91
C GLY A 15 -0.47 24.62 49.86
N SER A 16 -0.98 23.50 49.34
CA SER A 16 -0.18 22.29 49.08
C SER A 16 0.05 22.13 47.58
N GLU A 17 1.24 22.54 47.15
CA GLU A 17 1.94 22.18 45.90
C GLU A 17 1.21 22.41 44.56
N LEU A 18 1.15 23.68 44.13
CA LEU A 18 1.36 24.00 42.71
C LEU A 18 2.88 23.98 42.44
N CYS A 19 3.48 22.79 42.44
CA CYS A 19 4.83 22.62 41.91
C CYS A 19 4.71 22.51 40.39
N SER A 20 5.10 23.56 39.65
CA SER A 20 5.39 23.38 38.22
C SER A 20 6.45 22.27 38.12
N ALA A 21 6.13 21.19 37.42
CA ALA A 21 7.07 20.12 37.15
C ALA A 21 8.34 20.71 36.53
N ILE A 22 9.45 20.66 37.27
CA ILE A 22 10.76 21.06 36.78
C ILE A 22 11.25 19.91 35.90
N ASP A 23 11.57 20.18 34.65
CA ASP A 23 12.12 19.23 33.66
C ASP A 23 13.62 19.44 33.42
N THR A 24 14.22 20.44 34.06
CA THR A 24 15.59 20.91 33.85
C THR A 24 16.41 20.96 35.14
N ILE A 25 17.72 20.74 35.02
CA ILE A 25 18.72 20.96 36.07
C ILE A 25 19.73 21.95 35.49
N THR A 26 19.83 23.12 36.12
CA THR A 26 20.86 24.13 35.78
C THR A 26 22.09 23.96 36.67
N SER A 27 23.18 24.67 36.37
CA SER A 27 24.41 24.65 37.19
C SER A 27 24.23 25.15 38.62
N THR A 28 23.13 25.86 38.93
CA THR A 28 22.81 26.33 40.28
C THR A 28 21.88 25.39 41.05
N GLN A 29 21.37 24.35 40.39
CA GLN A 29 20.43 23.40 40.95
C GLN A 29 21.08 22.02 41.12
N PHE A 30 20.55 21.24 42.05
CA PHE A 30 20.93 19.85 42.27
C PHE A 30 19.72 19.07 42.78
N LEU A 31 19.67 17.78 42.48
CA LEU A 31 18.68 16.86 43.06
C LEU A 31 19.33 16.09 44.21
N ARG A 32 18.67 16.06 45.37
CA ARG A 32 18.99 15.15 46.48
C ARG A 32 17.94 14.06 46.53
N ASP A 33 18.21 12.95 47.20
CA ASP A 33 17.19 11.95 47.47
C ASP A 33 16.19 12.49 48.52
N PRO A 34 14.85 12.56 48.27
CA PRO A 34 14.07 11.92 47.19
C PRO A 34 13.57 12.87 46.07
N ASP A 35 14.20 14.03 45.88
CA ASP A 35 13.88 14.99 44.82
C ASP A 35 13.94 14.35 43.42
N SER A 36 13.18 14.93 42.50
CA SER A 36 13.04 14.44 41.14
C SER A 36 12.65 15.53 40.17
N ILE A 37 13.00 15.35 38.89
CA ILE A 37 12.44 16.10 37.77
C ILE A 37 11.49 15.22 36.95
N ILE A 38 10.54 15.84 36.28
CA ILE A 38 9.52 15.15 35.49
C ILE A 38 9.53 15.76 34.09
N SER A 39 9.40 14.93 33.04
CA SER A 39 9.32 15.41 31.66
C SER A 39 8.09 16.31 31.46
N ASN A 40 8.12 17.21 30.48
CA ASN A 40 7.03 18.19 30.27
C ASN A 40 5.66 17.53 30.01
N ASN A 41 5.63 16.40 29.29
CA ASN A 41 4.42 15.58 29.10
C ASN A 41 4.03 14.72 30.32
N SER A 42 4.76 14.82 31.43
CA SER A 42 4.55 14.07 32.66
C SER A 42 4.65 12.55 32.52
N ILE A 43 5.31 12.01 31.49
CA ILE A 43 5.45 10.55 31.26
C ILE A 43 6.67 9.97 31.98
N PHE A 44 7.79 10.70 32.01
CA PHE A 44 9.06 10.21 32.53
C PHE A 44 9.48 10.99 33.78
N LYS A 45 10.12 10.29 34.71
CA LYS A 45 10.65 10.82 35.96
C LYS A 45 12.12 10.45 36.07
N LEU A 46 12.97 11.42 36.42
CA LEU A 46 14.37 11.21 36.78
C LEU A 46 14.55 11.48 38.27
N GLY A 47 15.20 10.58 38.99
CA GLY A 47 15.53 10.76 40.40
C GLY A 47 16.27 9.58 41.01
N PHE A 48 16.32 9.54 42.34
CA PHE A 48 16.92 8.43 43.08
C PHE A 48 15.91 7.31 43.34
N PHE A 49 16.31 6.06 43.15
CA PHE A 49 15.48 4.88 43.42
C PHE A 49 16.29 3.72 44.02
N SER A 50 15.58 2.70 44.50
CA SER A 50 16.13 1.40 44.90
C SER A 50 15.39 0.28 44.14
N PRO A 51 16.10 -0.66 43.51
CA PRO A 51 15.50 -1.87 42.99
C PRO A 51 14.80 -2.69 44.09
N PRO A 52 13.80 -3.52 43.74
CA PRO A 52 13.17 -4.42 44.70
C PRO A 52 14.20 -5.27 45.45
N LYS A 53 14.06 -5.38 46.78
CA LYS A 53 14.95 -6.16 47.66
C LYS A 53 16.41 -5.68 47.72
N SER A 54 16.67 -4.43 47.31
CA SER A 54 17.98 -3.79 47.44
C SER A 54 17.91 -2.54 48.31
N THR A 55 18.93 -2.30 49.12
CA THR A 55 19.10 -1.04 49.88
C THR A 55 19.99 -0.03 49.16
N ASN A 56 20.62 -0.44 48.06
CA ASN A 56 21.47 0.44 47.26
C ASN A 56 20.62 1.51 46.57
N ARG A 57 21.18 2.72 46.43
CA ARG A 57 20.56 3.84 45.74
C ARG A 57 21.21 4.08 44.38
N TYR A 58 20.36 4.33 43.40
CA TYR A 58 20.73 4.61 42.02
C TYR A 58 19.98 5.82 41.50
N VAL A 59 20.58 6.54 40.56
CA VAL A 59 19.90 7.55 39.75
C VAL A 59 19.42 6.89 38.47
N GLY A 60 18.13 7.04 38.16
CA GLY A 60 17.55 6.45 36.95
C GLY A 60 16.35 7.21 36.41
N ILE A 61 15.92 6.81 35.22
CA ILE A 61 14.73 7.32 34.53
C ILE A 61 13.69 6.21 34.52
N TRP A 62 12.45 6.53 34.89
CA TRP A 62 11.33 5.58 34.89
C TRP A 62 10.03 6.26 34.47
N TYR A 63 9.00 5.46 34.17
CA TYR A 63 7.66 5.97 33.87
C TYR A 63 6.96 6.50 35.13
N THR A 64 6.33 7.68 35.06
CA THR A 64 5.58 8.31 36.17
C THR A 64 4.29 7.55 36.50
N HIS A 65 3.63 7.00 35.49
CA HIS A 65 2.46 6.14 35.57
C HIS A 65 2.93 4.76 35.11
N PRO A 66 2.98 3.74 36.00
CA PRO A 66 1.87 3.36 36.88
C PRO A 66 2.32 2.80 38.26
N SER A 67 1.45 2.10 39.02
CA SER A 67 1.68 1.53 40.36
C SER A 67 2.90 0.60 40.54
N VAL A 68 3.69 0.36 39.49
CA VAL A 68 4.91 -0.44 39.47
C VAL A 68 6.02 0.39 38.81
N MET A 69 7.14 0.58 39.51
CA MET A 69 8.28 1.35 39.00
C MET A 69 8.98 0.59 37.88
N GLU A 70 8.96 1.15 36.67
CA GLU A 70 9.58 0.57 35.47
C GLU A 70 10.73 1.48 35.00
N VAL A 71 11.97 1.05 35.26
CA VAL A 71 13.19 1.83 35.04
C VAL A 71 13.75 1.54 33.65
N ILE A 72 13.98 2.58 32.86
CA ILE A 72 14.47 2.48 31.47
C ILE A 72 15.91 2.94 31.29
N TRP A 73 16.49 3.59 32.31
CA TRP A 73 17.88 4.05 32.27
C TRP A 73 18.44 4.22 33.69
N VAL A 74 19.73 3.92 33.89
CA VAL A 74 20.43 4.02 35.19
C VAL A 74 21.83 4.61 35.02
N ALA A 75 22.11 5.72 35.71
CA ALA A 75 23.40 6.40 35.62
C ALA A 75 24.53 5.60 36.30
N ASN A 76 24.44 5.45 37.62
CA ASN A 76 25.50 4.86 38.47
C ASN A 76 25.32 3.35 38.66
N ARG A 77 24.93 2.62 37.60
CA ARG A 77 24.56 1.20 37.67
C ARG A 77 25.64 0.27 38.25
N ASN A 78 26.90 0.59 38.03
CA ASN A 78 28.06 -0.18 38.53
C ASN A 78 28.64 0.36 39.84
N ASN A 79 28.26 1.57 40.27
CA ASN A 79 28.78 2.25 41.47
C ASN A 79 27.60 2.77 42.32
N PRO A 80 26.87 1.88 43.03
CA PRO A 80 25.74 2.27 43.84
C PRO A 80 26.12 3.15 45.03
N LEU A 81 25.16 3.97 45.46
CA LEU A 81 25.18 4.59 46.79
C LEU A 81 24.68 3.56 47.83
N THR A 82 25.24 3.60 49.03
CA THR A 82 24.85 2.72 50.15
C THR A 82 23.92 3.43 51.15
N ASP A 83 23.66 4.72 50.94
CA ASP A 83 22.80 5.57 51.75
C ASP A 83 22.02 6.56 50.85
N SER A 84 21.17 7.39 51.47
CA SER A 84 20.39 8.44 50.79
C SER A 84 21.16 9.77 50.66
N SER A 85 22.49 9.75 50.73
CA SER A 85 23.32 10.96 50.70
C SER A 85 23.67 11.44 49.28
N GLY A 86 23.08 10.81 48.27
CA GLY A 86 23.33 11.07 46.86
C GLY A 86 22.91 12.47 46.41
N VAL A 87 23.72 13.05 45.53
CA VAL A 87 23.45 14.32 44.86
C VAL A 87 23.70 14.16 43.36
N LEU A 88 22.70 14.51 42.54
CA LEU A 88 22.84 14.67 41.08
C LEU A 88 22.92 16.16 40.77
N LYS A 89 24.00 16.60 40.11
CA LYS A 89 24.23 18.01 39.77
C LYS A 89 25.04 18.15 38.49
N ILE A 90 25.03 19.36 37.93
CA ILE A 90 26.05 19.78 36.97
C ILE A 90 27.25 20.31 37.76
N SER A 91 28.42 19.70 37.60
CA SER A 91 29.65 20.16 38.27
C SER A 91 30.25 21.38 37.58
N ASP A 92 31.22 22.04 38.24
CA ASP A 92 31.86 23.27 37.75
C ASP A 92 32.59 23.08 36.41
N ASP A 93 32.93 21.83 36.06
CA ASP A 93 33.52 21.44 34.78
C ASP A 93 32.47 21.26 33.65
N GLY A 94 31.19 21.48 33.95
CA GLY A 94 30.07 21.37 33.00
C GLY A 94 29.55 19.95 32.80
N ASN A 95 30.07 18.95 33.53
CA ASN A 95 29.59 17.57 33.44
C ASN A 95 28.37 17.32 34.33
N LEU A 96 27.49 16.42 33.91
CA LEU A 96 26.45 15.88 34.78
C LEU A 96 27.05 14.77 35.65
N GLN A 97 26.89 14.85 36.97
CA GLN A 97 27.58 14.00 37.93
C GLN A 97 26.67 13.52 39.07
N VAL A 98 26.86 12.26 39.46
CA VAL A 98 26.32 11.69 40.71
C VAL A 98 27.44 11.57 41.73
N SER A 99 27.24 12.16 42.91
CA SER A 99 28.21 12.15 44.01
C SER A 99 27.59 11.77 45.36
N SER A 100 28.39 11.20 46.27
CA SER A 100 27.98 10.97 47.68
C SER A 100 28.14 12.23 48.54
N ALA A 101 27.66 12.21 49.80
CA ALA A 101 27.88 13.30 50.75
C ALA A 101 29.37 13.61 51.04
N LYS A 102 30.28 12.67 50.74
CA LYS A 102 31.73 12.89 50.86
C LYS A 102 32.35 13.50 49.59
N ASN A 103 31.53 13.97 48.65
CA ASN A 103 31.93 14.42 47.30
C ASN A 103 32.69 13.35 46.50
N GLN A 104 32.49 12.06 46.80
CA GLN A 104 33.02 10.99 45.97
C GLN A 104 32.17 10.89 44.69
N ILE A 105 32.83 10.96 43.54
CA ILE A 105 32.22 10.85 42.22
C ILE A 105 31.90 9.38 41.96
N LEU A 106 30.62 9.06 41.73
CA LEU A 106 30.16 7.69 41.43
C LEU A 106 29.84 7.50 39.95
N TRP A 107 29.45 8.58 39.27
CA TRP A 107 29.20 8.61 37.83
C TRP A 107 29.36 10.04 37.29
N SER A 108 29.81 10.19 36.05
CA SER A 108 29.95 11.46 35.33
C SER A 108 29.72 11.26 33.83
N SER A 109 29.18 12.27 33.14
CA SER A 109 29.03 12.28 31.68
C SER A 109 30.37 12.28 30.91
N ASN A 110 31.49 12.60 31.56
CA ASN A 110 32.86 12.54 31.02
C ASN A 110 33.06 13.26 29.65
N ASN A 111 32.51 14.46 29.50
CA ASN A 111 32.69 15.26 28.28
C ASN A 111 34.07 15.92 28.26
N SER A 112 34.72 15.88 27.09
CA SER A 112 36.09 16.35 26.86
C SER A 112 36.23 17.87 26.62
N ASN A 113 35.13 18.64 26.65
CA ASN A 113 35.12 20.10 26.42
C ASN A 113 34.70 20.89 27.69
N PRO A 114 35.64 21.50 28.44
CA PRO A 114 35.42 21.98 29.81
C PRO A 114 34.88 23.41 29.98
N THR A 115 34.42 24.10 28.91
CA THR A 115 34.07 25.53 29.00
C THR A 115 32.63 25.81 28.64
N THR A 116 31.69 25.61 29.57
CA THR A 116 30.28 25.94 29.32
C THR A 116 29.61 26.54 30.57
N ARG A 117 29.72 27.87 30.73
CA ARG A 117 29.07 28.64 31.83
C ARG A 117 27.53 28.54 31.86
N PHE A 118 26.91 27.88 30.88
CA PHE A 118 25.46 27.76 30.70
C PHE A 118 25.07 26.33 30.31
N ALA A 119 25.61 25.32 31.01
CA ALA A 119 25.17 23.95 30.85
C ALA A 119 23.80 23.73 31.52
N VAL A 120 22.90 23.06 30.82
CA VAL A 120 21.57 22.68 31.31
C VAL A 120 21.32 21.22 30.95
N ALA A 121 20.92 20.42 31.92
CA ALA A 121 20.42 19.07 31.68
C ALA A 121 18.89 19.12 31.62
N GLN A 122 18.29 18.54 30.60
CA GLN A 122 16.84 18.51 30.40
C GLN A 122 16.36 17.09 30.17
N LEU A 123 15.28 16.70 30.85
CA LEU A 123 14.57 15.44 30.60
C LEU A 123 13.50 15.65 29.53
N HIS A 124 13.74 15.15 28.32
CA HIS A 124 12.82 15.29 27.20
C HIS A 124 11.58 14.40 27.36
N ASN A 125 10.52 14.72 26.62
CA ASN A 125 9.28 13.94 26.52
C ASN A 125 9.45 12.50 26.04
N SER A 126 10.59 12.17 25.43
CA SER A 126 10.97 10.84 24.96
C SER A 126 11.66 9.98 26.02
N GLY A 127 11.90 10.52 27.22
CA GLY A 127 12.72 9.88 28.25
C GLY A 127 14.22 10.06 28.04
N ASN A 128 14.65 10.75 26.99
CA ASN A 128 16.05 11.09 26.77
C ASN A 128 16.48 12.25 27.68
N LEU A 129 17.43 12.01 28.57
CA LEU A 129 18.12 13.04 29.35
C LEU A 129 19.25 13.65 28.51
N VAL A 130 19.17 14.94 28.24
CA VAL A 130 20.10 15.65 27.35
C VAL A 130 20.83 16.74 28.14
N LEU A 131 22.15 16.73 28.08
CA LEU A 131 23.00 17.80 28.58
C LEU A 131 23.37 18.72 27.41
N GLN A 132 22.96 19.97 27.51
CA GLN A 132 23.17 20.99 26.48
C GLN A 132 24.06 22.10 27.03
N ALA A 133 24.88 22.66 26.16
CA ALA A 133 25.66 23.84 26.45
C ALA A 133 25.67 24.78 25.25
N ASN A 134 25.35 26.06 25.46
CA ASN A 134 25.23 27.06 24.39
C ASN A 134 24.33 26.57 23.23
N SER A 135 23.22 25.89 23.57
CA SER A 135 22.28 25.28 22.63
C SER A 135 22.82 24.12 21.77
N ALA A 136 24.03 23.62 22.06
CA ALA A 136 24.58 22.40 21.46
C ALA A 136 24.43 21.22 22.42
N VAL A 137 24.00 20.06 21.92
CA VAL A 137 23.97 18.81 22.69
C VAL A 137 25.40 18.31 22.89
N ILE A 138 25.83 18.21 24.14
CA ILE A 138 27.18 17.72 24.50
C ILE A 138 27.16 16.31 25.06
N TRP A 139 26.04 15.86 25.61
CA TRP A 139 25.83 14.48 26.07
C TRP A 139 24.35 14.13 26.08
N GLN A 140 24.01 12.85 25.86
CA GLN A 140 22.63 12.38 25.97
C GLN A 140 22.55 10.91 26.39
N SER A 141 21.54 10.58 27.20
CA SER A 141 21.32 9.21 27.71
C SER A 141 21.08 8.18 26.60
N ALA A 142 20.48 8.57 25.47
CA ALA A 142 20.25 7.67 24.33
C ALA A 142 21.54 7.16 23.65
N GLN A 143 22.68 7.82 23.86
CA GLN A 143 24.00 7.34 23.41
C GLN A 143 24.68 6.43 24.45
N HIS A 144 24.12 6.33 25.65
CA HIS A 144 24.60 5.49 26.74
C HIS A 144 23.43 4.73 27.39
N PRO A 145 22.68 3.93 26.62
CA PRO A 145 21.54 3.20 27.16
C PRO A 145 22.00 2.10 28.14
N THR A 146 21.11 1.65 29.02
CA THR A 146 21.40 0.55 29.95
C THR A 146 20.96 -0.78 29.36
N ASP A 147 19.74 -1.18 29.63
CA ASP A 147 19.10 -2.43 29.25
C ASP A 147 17.86 -2.19 28.37
N SER A 148 17.45 -0.93 28.22
CA SER A 148 16.30 -0.52 27.40
C SER A 148 16.71 0.39 26.24
N PHE A 149 16.01 0.24 25.11
CA PHE A 149 16.17 1.16 23.98
C PHE A 149 15.48 2.51 24.27
N LEU A 150 16.27 3.59 24.22
CA LEU A 150 15.75 4.96 24.25
C LEU A 150 15.65 5.53 22.83
N PRO A 151 14.68 6.39 22.52
CA PRO A 151 14.64 7.08 21.23
C PRO A 151 15.98 7.79 20.94
N ASN A 152 16.48 7.62 19.72
CA ASN A 152 17.82 7.96 19.22
C ASN A 152 18.97 7.01 19.60
N THR A 153 18.69 5.83 20.16
CA THR A 153 19.72 4.79 20.31
C THR A 153 20.23 4.35 18.94
N ARG A 154 21.56 4.28 18.75
CA ARG A 154 22.21 3.98 17.47
C ARG A 154 22.90 2.62 17.52
N LEU A 155 22.56 1.76 16.56
CA LEU A 155 23.22 0.49 16.27
C LEU A 155 24.17 0.71 15.09
N THR A 156 25.47 0.68 15.34
CA THR A 156 26.50 0.95 14.32
C THR A 156 27.29 -0.31 14.01
N ILE A 157 27.45 -0.63 12.73
CA ILE A 157 28.37 -1.70 12.31
C ILE A 157 29.79 -1.13 12.42
N SER A 158 30.50 -1.51 13.48
CA SER A 158 31.86 -1.07 13.76
C SER A 158 32.77 -2.23 14.14
N ASN A 159 34.07 -2.05 13.88
CA ASN A 159 35.09 -2.94 14.41
C ASN A 159 35.34 -2.70 15.92
N ASP A 160 34.93 -1.53 16.42
CA ASP A 160 34.97 -1.21 17.84
C ASP A 160 33.84 -1.93 18.58
N THR A 161 34.21 -2.68 19.63
CA THR A 161 33.25 -3.47 20.40
C THR A 161 32.32 -2.58 21.22
N ASP A 162 32.79 -1.41 21.68
CA ASP A 162 32.02 -0.48 22.50
C ASP A 162 30.96 0.26 21.66
N LEU A 163 31.24 0.49 20.37
CA LEU A 163 30.25 1.05 19.43
C LEU A 163 29.26 0.00 18.90
N ARG A 164 29.64 -1.28 18.94
CA ARG A 164 28.84 -2.39 18.44
C ARG A 164 27.82 -2.90 19.46
N ARG A 165 28.16 -2.87 20.75
CA ARG A 165 27.29 -3.33 21.85
C ARG A 165 26.60 -2.13 22.49
N VAL A 166 25.29 -2.05 22.32
CA VAL A 166 24.49 -0.89 22.75
C VAL A 166 23.82 -1.11 24.09
N LEU A 167 23.18 -2.27 24.31
CA LEU A 167 22.51 -2.57 25.58
C LEU A 167 23.29 -3.62 26.35
N GLN A 168 23.23 -3.53 27.68
CA GLN A 168 23.72 -4.51 28.63
C GLN A 168 22.62 -4.78 29.68
N SER A 169 22.19 -6.03 29.75
CA SER A 169 21.22 -6.53 30.73
C SER A 169 21.60 -6.16 32.17
N TRP A 170 20.63 -6.12 33.07
CA TRP A 170 20.90 -6.11 34.50
C TRP A 170 21.50 -7.45 34.94
N LYS A 171 22.22 -7.46 36.05
CA LYS A 171 22.79 -8.69 36.62
C LYS A 171 21.72 -9.56 37.27
N SER A 172 20.70 -8.93 37.88
CA SER A 172 19.52 -9.59 38.45
C SER A 172 18.39 -8.58 38.63
N PRO A 173 17.15 -9.00 38.97
CA PRO A 173 16.04 -8.07 39.25
C PRO A 173 16.31 -7.05 40.39
N SER A 174 17.28 -7.35 41.27
CA SER A 174 17.66 -6.50 42.41
C SER A 174 19.01 -5.78 42.23
N ASP A 175 19.70 -6.00 41.10
CA ASP A 175 21.05 -5.47 40.85
C ASP A 175 21.18 -4.99 39.39
N PRO A 176 21.12 -3.66 39.15
CA PRO A 176 21.21 -3.07 37.82
C PRO A 176 22.62 -3.02 37.24
N SER A 177 23.65 -3.49 37.98
CA SER A 177 25.01 -3.59 37.44
C SER A 177 25.07 -4.45 36.16
N ASN A 178 26.15 -4.30 35.39
CA ASN A 178 26.29 -4.98 34.11
C ASN A 178 26.12 -6.51 34.24
N GLY A 179 25.09 -7.03 33.57
CA GLY A 179 24.74 -8.44 33.51
C GLY A 179 25.52 -9.22 32.45
N ARG A 180 25.08 -10.44 32.15
CA ARG A 180 25.78 -11.36 31.23
C ARG A 180 25.43 -11.16 29.75
N PHE A 181 24.24 -10.63 29.47
CA PHE A 181 23.73 -10.47 28.12
C PHE A 181 23.87 -9.04 27.62
N SER A 182 24.18 -8.89 26.34
CA SER A 182 24.27 -7.59 25.66
C SER A 182 23.61 -7.62 24.29
N VAL A 183 23.08 -6.50 23.81
CA VAL A 183 22.51 -6.37 22.46
C VAL A 183 23.44 -5.52 21.59
N GLY A 184 23.65 -5.94 20.35
CA GLY A 184 24.47 -5.22 19.38
C GLY A 184 24.29 -5.70 17.94
N THR A 185 25.21 -5.33 17.05
CA THR A 185 25.28 -5.82 15.67
C THR A 185 26.42 -6.83 15.47
N ASP A 186 26.45 -7.55 14.33
CA ASP A 186 27.65 -8.29 13.90
C ASP A 186 28.53 -7.47 12.94
N TYR A 187 29.59 -8.13 12.45
CA TYR A 187 30.49 -7.64 11.40
C TYR A 187 29.96 -7.94 9.98
N SER A 188 28.79 -8.59 9.85
CA SER A 188 28.22 -8.86 8.53
C SER A 188 27.71 -7.52 7.98
N GLY A 189 28.04 -7.19 6.74
CA GLY A 189 27.64 -5.89 6.15
C GLY A 189 26.12 -5.68 6.01
N LEU A 190 25.30 -6.57 6.57
CA LEU A 190 23.85 -6.44 6.70
C LEU A 190 23.52 -6.17 8.18
N PHE A 191 22.69 -5.16 8.45
CA PHE A 191 22.26 -4.90 9.81
C PHE A 191 21.44 -6.07 10.36
N GLN A 192 21.87 -6.57 11.51
CA GLN A 192 21.20 -7.59 12.30
C GLN A 192 21.33 -7.22 13.77
N ILE A 193 20.27 -7.48 14.55
CA ILE A 193 20.32 -7.39 16.00
C ILE A 193 20.72 -8.76 16.54
N ILE A 194 21.72 -8.77 17.40
CA ILE A 194 22.23 -9.95 18.07
C ILE A 194 22.19 -9.73 19.57
N ILE A 195 21.64 -10.71 20.29
CA ILE A 195 21.85 -10.83 21.72
C ILE A 195 23.08 -11.71 21.90
N PHE A 196 24.06 -11.23 22.64
CA PHE A 196 25.27 -11.96 23.00
C PHE A 196 25.20 -12.42 24.45
N GLU A 197 25.67 -13.62 24.72
CA GLU A 197 26.05 -14.08 26.05
C GLU A 197 27.59 -14.11 26.11
N GLY A 198 28.19 -13.14 26.80
CA GLY A 198 29.64 -12.90 26.67
C GLY A 198 30.00 -12.54 25.23
N ASP A 199 30.85 -13.33 24.56
CA ASP A 199 31.24 -13.12 23.15
C ASP A 199 30.48 -13.99 22.15
N TYR A 200 29.57 -14.84 22.63
CA TYR A 200 28.85 -15.79 21.79
C TYR A 200 27.45 -15.27 21.46
N PRO A 201 27.01 -15.35 20.18
CA PRO A 201 25.62 -15.07 19.83
C PRO A 201 24.68 -16.04 20.56
N HIS A 202 23.73 -15.48 21.31
CA HIS A 202 22.64 -16.19 21.98
C HIS A 202 21.37 -16.21 21.10
N TRP A 203 21.12 -15.10 20.40
CA TRP A 203 19.97 -14.93 19.50
C TRP A 203 20.30 -13.97 18.36
N ARG A 204 19.61 -14.11 17.23
CA ARG A 204 19.78 -13.25 16.04
C ARG A 204 18.44 -12.94 15.38
N SER A 205 18.23 -11.67 15.07
CA SER A 205 17.01 -11.16 14.42
C SER A 205 16.88 -11.51 12.95
N GLY A 206 17.98 -11.86 12.29
CA GLY A 206 18.08 -11.89 10.84
C GLY A 206 18.31 -10.50 10.23
N PRO A 207 18.65 -10.43 8.93
CA PRO A 207 18.86 -9.17 8.20
C PRO A 207 17.68 -8.20 8.27
N TRP A 208 18.01 -6.92 8.41
CA TRP A 208 17.08 -5.80 8.25
C TRP A 208 16.80 -5.55 6.77
N ASN A 209 15.52 -5.53 6.38
CA ASN A 209 15.11 -5.25 5.00
C ASN A 209 14.60 -3.82 4.75
N GLY A 210 14.85 -2.90 5.67
CA GLY A 210 14.31 -1.54 5.59
C GLY A 210 12.98 -1.35 6.31
N ASN A 211 12.27 -2.43 6.64
CA ASN A 211 10.99 -2.39 7.35
C ASN A 211 10.97 -3.31 8.58
N ILE A 212 11.51 -4.52 8.44
CA ILE A 212 11.45 -5.57 9.45
C ILE A 212 12.77 -6.35 9.49
N PHE A 213 13.03 -7.02 10.62
CA PHE A 213 14.07 -8.04 10.68
C PHE A 213 13.47 -9.38 10.23
N ILE A 214 13.98 -9.95 9.14
CA ILE A 214 13.32 -11.08 8.45
C ILE A 214 13.39 -12.41 9.21
N GLY A 215 14.21 -12.49 10.26
CA GLY A 215 14.42 -13.68 11.08
C GLY A 215 13.67 -13.70 12.41
N THR A 216 12.70 -12.80 12.61
CA THR A 216 11.85 -12.76 13.81
C THR A 216 10.43 -13.22 13.51
N ARG A 217 9.73 -13.74 14.53
CA ARG A 217 8.32 -14.12 14.47
C ARG A 217 7.44 -12.90 14.75
N TYR A 218 6.31 -12.82 14.04
CA TYR A 218 5.36 -11.71 14.17
C TYR A 218 3.99 -12.25 14.55
N HIS A 219 3.53 -11.97 15.77
CA HIS A 219 2.17 -12.34 16.16
C HIS A 219 1.16 -11.52 15.36
N ASN A 220 0.24 -12.20 14.67
CA ASN A 220 -0.77 -11.61 13.80
C ASN A 220 -1.95 -11.06 14.61
N THR A 221 -1.67 -10.27 15.65
CA THR A 221 -2.67 -9.81 16.64
C THR A 221 -3.21 -8.44 16.29
N GLY A 222 -3.86 -8.22 15.14
CA GLY A 222 -4.69 -7.03 14.86
C GLY A 222 -4.03 -5.64 14.90
N PHE A 223 -2.80 -5.52 15.40
CA PHE A 223 -1.93 -4.37 15.38
C PHE A 223 -0.95 -4.58 14.24
N GLY A 224 -1.43 -4.35 13.02
CA GLY A 224 -0.63 -4.46 11.81
C GLY A 224 0.68 -3.66 11.96
N ASN A 225 1.79 -4.37 11.81
CA ASN A 225 3.17 -3.87 11.81
C ASN A 225 3.71 -3.44 13.18
N ILE A 226 4.24 -4.41 13.93
CA ILE A 226 5.00 -4.30 15.20
C ILE A 226 6.21 -3.34 15.14
N PHE A 227 6.56 -2.80 13.96
CA PHE A 227 7.61 -1.80 13.79
C PHE A 227 7.13 -0.44 13.23
N ILE A 228 5.85 -0.26 12.89
CA ILE A 228 5.37 1.02 12.34
C ILE A 228 4.72 1.89 13.41
N ASN A 229 4.08 1.31 14.44
CA ASN A 229 3.40 2.07 15.51
C ASN A 229 4.04 1.93 16.90
N SER A 230 5.06 1.08 17.06
CA SER A 230 5.61 0.68 18.37
C SER A 230 7.13 0.78 18.47
N GLY A 231 7.72 1.76 17.77
CA GLY A 231 9.16 1.97 17.66
C GLY A 231 9.75 1.36 16.40
N SER A 232 10.27 2.21 15.49
CA SER A 232 10.88 1.78 14.23
C SER A 232 12.40 1.99 14.27
N PHE A 233 13.12 1.31 13.36
CA PHE A 233 14.53 1.61 13.09
C PHE A 233 14.64 2.34 11.75
N THR A 234 15.39 3.44 11.74
CA THR A 234 15.73 4.17 10.50
C THR A 234 17.21 4.07 10.23
N GLN A 235 17.58 3.88 8.97
CA GLN A 235 18.98 3.87 8.58
C GLN A 235 19.47 5.30 8.35
N GLU A 236 20.54 5.67 9.05
CA GLU A 236 21.23 6.95 8.91
C GLU A 236 22.67 6.72 8.45
N VAL A 237 23.19 7.66 7.66
CA VAL A 237 24.60 7.70 7.25
C VAL A 237 25.16 9.03 7.70
N ASP A 238 26.24 8.99 8.47
CA ASP A 238 26.89 10.21 8.96
C ASP A 238 27.78 10.87 7.88
N GLY A 239 28.38 12.02 8.23
CA GLY A 239 29.24 12.78 7.33
C GLY A 239 30.53 12.07 6.93
N GLU A 240 30.91 11.00 7.63
CA GLU A 240 32.09 10.17 7.35
C GLU A 240 31.73 8.90 6.55
N GLY A 241 30.43 8.67 6.28
CA GLY A 241 29.94 7.53 5.51
C GLY A 241 29.62 6.29 6.36
N VAL A 242 29.67 6.38 7.70
CA VAL A 242 29.30 5.29 8.59
C VAL A 242 27.79 5.16 8.64
N THR A 243 27.31 3.94 8.41
CA THR A 243 25.88 3.64 8.44
C THR A 243 25.49 3.14 9.83
N SER A 244 24.36 3.62 10.36
CA SER A 244 23.79 3.19 11.63
C SER A 244 22.28 2.97 11.52
N LEU A 245 21.73 2.03 12.28
CA LEU A 245 20.29 1.95 12.53
C LEU A 245 19.94 2.73 13.80
N VAL A 246 19.02 3.68 13.68
CA VAL A 246 18.60 4.55 14.77
C VAL A 246 17.20 4.16 15.21
N PHE A 247 17.04 3.89 16.51
CA PHE A 247 15.74 3.60 17.10
C PHE A 247 14.94 4.91 17.26
N THR A 248 13.78 5.02 16.64
CA THR A 248 12.99 6.26 16.60
C THR A 248 12.01 6.40 17.77
N GLY A 249 11.71 5.30 18.48
CA GLY A 249 10.72 5.29 19.57
C GLY A 249 9.27 5.14 19.08
N ALA A 250 8.38 4.76 20.00
CA ALA A 250 6.94 4.68 19.74
C ALA A 250 6.30 6.08 19.78
N ASN A 251 5.06 6.21 19.30
CA ASN A 251 4.27 7.43 19.44
C ASN A 251 4.17 7.82 20.93
N GLU A 252 4.36 9.11 21.26
CA GLU A 252 4.35 9.63 22.65
C GLU A 252 3.07 9.30 23.44
N SER A 253 1.97 8.96 22.74
CA SER A 253 0.71 8.54 23.35
C SER A 253 0.66 7.07 23.81
N LEU A 254 1.65 6.24 23.46
CA LEU A 254 1.73 4.82 23.80
C LEU A 254 2.89 4.56 24.78
N LEU A 255 2.57 4.06 25.99
CA LEU A 255 3.57 3.61 26.96
C LEU A 255 4.14 2.25 26.51
N LEU A 256 5.18 2.29 25.68
CA LEU A 256 5.81 1.13 25.09
C LEU A 256 7.33 1.29 25.02
N HIS A 257 8.07 0.25 25.40
CA HIS A 257 9.53 0.20 25.25
C HIS A 257 10.03 -1.22 25.05
N TYR A 258 11.30 -1.33 24.64
CA TYR A 258 12.01 -2.60 24.54
C TYR A 258 13.06 -2.71 25.65
N GLU A 259 13.07 -3.84 26.35
CA GLU A 259 13.99 -4.12 27.46
C GLU A 259 14.68 -5.48 27.27
N LEU A 260 15.97 -5.52 27.57
CA LEU A 260 16.78 -6.74 27.68
C LEU A 260 16.86 -7.21 29.13
N SER A 261 16.17 -8.31 29.41
CA SER A 261 16.15 -8.96 30.73
C SER A 261 17.49 -9.63 31.11
N TYR A 262 17.66 -9.94 32.40
CA TYR A 262 18.85 -10.62 32.92
C TYR A 262 18.94 -12.10 32.47
N GLU A 263 17.86 -12.67 31.95
CA GLU A 263 17.81 -14.00 31.33
C GLU A 263 18.18 -14.00 29.84
N GLY A 264 18.46 -12.83 29.24
CA GLY A 264 18.82 -12.74 27.83
C GLY A 264 17.63 -12.71 26.87
N ILE A 265 16.43 -12.39 27.39
CA ILE A 265 15.23 -12.16 26.60
C ILE A 265 15.08 -10.67 26.36
N ILE A 266 15.01 -10.26 25.10
CA ILE A 266 14.55 -8.92 24.73
C ILE A 266 13.03 -8.94 24.56
N ALA A 267 12.32 -8.03 25.23
CA ALA A 267 10.86 -7.98 25.20
C ALA A 267 10.36 -6.58 24.86
N GLN A 268 9.31 -6.52 24.05
CA GLN A 268 8.49 -5.34 23.87
C GLN A 268 7.43 -5.32 24.97
N LYS A 269 7.53 -4.34 25.86
CA LYS A 269 6.59 -4.14 26.96
C LYS A 269 5.63 -3.02 26.61
N TRP A 270 4.35 -3.23 26.94
CA TRP A 270 3.29 -2.23 26.78
C TRP A 270 2.51 -2.10 28.08
N TRP A 271 2.06 -0.89 28.38
CA TRP A 271 1.20 -0.67 29.54
C TRP A 271 -0.25 -1.02 29.24
N ASP A 272 -0.80 -2.01 29.95
CA ASP A 272 -2.21 -2.35 29.87
C ASP A 272 -3.00 -1.57 30.93
N ASP A 273 -3.77 -0.59 30.48
CA ASP A 273 -4.57 0.26 31.37
C ASP A 273 -5.70 -0.52 32.06
N GLY A 274 -6.18 -1.62 31.46
CA GLY A 274 -7.21 -2.47 32.03
C GLY A 274 -6.70 -3.32 33.18
N SER A 275 -5.56 -4.02 32.99
CA SER A 275 -4.97 -4.89 34.03
C SER A 275 -4.02 -4.18 34.99
N LYS A 276 -3.68 -2.91 34.71
CA LYS A 276 -2.71 -2.10 35.45
C LYS A 276 -1.37 -2.83 35.62
N LYS A 277 -0.87 -3.45 34.55
CA LYS A 277 0.41 -4.16 34.50
C LYS A 277 1.11 -3.95 33.16
N TRP A 278 2.43 -4.11 33.17
CA TRP A 278 3.20 -4.22 31.93
C TRP A 278 2.94 -5.58 31.29
N GLY A 279 2.30 -5.56 30.13
CA GLY A 279 2.12 -6.72 29.26
C GLY A 279 3.31 -6.86 28.31
N ILE A 280 3.50 -8.07 27.77
CA ILE A 280 4.49 -8.35 26.73
C ILE A 280 3.73 -8.59 25.43
N THR A 281 3.99 -7.77 24.42
CA THR A 281 3.43 -7.94 23.05
C THR A 281 4.31 -8.80 22.18
N TRP A 282 5.63 -8.76 22.41
CA TRP A 282 6.62 -9.52 21.64
C TRP A 282 7.86 -9.79 22.49
N LYS A 283 8.54 -10.91 22.25
CA LYS A 283 9.81 -11.24 22.91
C LYS A 283 10.69 -12.13 22.04
N ALA A 284 11.99 -12.11 22.30
CA ALA A 284 12.94 -13.03 21.70
C ALA A 284 14.14 -13.33 22.64
N PRO A 285 14.66 -14.57 22.70
CA PRO A 285 14.10 -15.80 22.12
C PRO A 285 12.69 -16.13 22.64
N GLU A 286 11.82 -16.67 21.79
CA GLU A 286 10.48 -17.12 22.19
C GLU A 286 10.41 -18.64 22.35
N THR A 287 11.12 -19.37 21.49
CA THR A 287 11.19 -20.83 21.44
C THR A 287 12.64 -21.31 21.46
N GLU A 288 12.86 -22.61 21.74
CA GLU A 288 14.19 -23.24 21.67
C GLU A 288 14.82 -23.15 20.27
N CYS A 289 14.01 -23.01 19.21
CA CYS A 289 14.50 -22.82 17.84
C CYS A 289 15.00 -21.40 17.54
N ASP A 290 14.69 -20.43 18.40
CA ASP A 290 15.20 -19.06 18.24
C ASP A 290 16.61 -18.92 18.83
N ILE A 291 17.00 -19.82 19.75
CA ILE A 291 18.35 -19.90 20.32
C ILE A 291 19.34 -20.18 19.17
N TYR A 292 20.41 -19.40 19.14
CA TYR A 292 21.37 -19.44 18.04
C TYR A 292 22.03 -20.82 17.92
N GLY A 293 21.82 -21.47 16.78
CA GLY A 293 22.55 -22.69 16.42
C GLY A 293 22.01 -24.00 17.01
N THR A 294 20.78 -24.05 17.52
CA THR A 294 20.18 -25.25 18.16
C THR A 294 20.36 -26.56 17.39
N CYS A 295 20.24 -26.55 16.05
CA CYS A 295 20.31 -27.77 15.22
C CYS A 295 21.65 -28.03 14.52
N GLY A 296 22.69 -27.25 14.83
CA GLY A 296 24.00 -27.41 14.18
C GLY A 296 24.02 -27.06 12.68
N GLU A 297 25.16 -27.30 12.02
CA GLU A 297 25.33 -27.02 10.59
C GLU A 297 24.40 -27.88 9.72
N PHE A 298 23.76 -27.28 8.73
CA PHE A 298 22.84 -27.93 7.79
C PHE A 298 21.66 -28.67 8.45
N GLY A 299 21.42 -28.41 9.75
CA GLY A 299 20.20 -28.74 10.45
C GLY A 299 19.17 -27.62 10.32
N ILE A 300 17.90 -27.97 10.42
CA ILE A 300 16.76 -27.06 10.48
C ILE A 300 15.96 -27.33 11.75
N CYS A 301 15.65 -26.26 12.48
CA CYS A 301 14.81 -26.31 13.67
C CYS A 301 13.36 -26.01 13.32
N ASP A 302 12.44 -26.85 13.78
CA ASP A 302 11.01 -26.61 13.66
C ASP A 302 10.34 -26.84 15.02
N PRO A 303 9.83 -25.77 15.68
CA PRO A 303 9.23 -25.85 17.01
C PRO A 303 7.98 -26.73 17.06
N GLU A 304 7.33 -26.98 15.92
CA GLU A 304 6.09 -27.76 15.83
C GLU A 304 6.37 -29.27 15.65
N THR A 305 7.64 -29.67 15.54
CA THR A 305 8.03 -31.06 15.28
C THR A 305 8.73 -31.72 16.46
N SER A 306 8.60 -33.05 16.57
CA SER A 306 9.34 -33.86 17.53
C SER A 306 10.03 -35.01 16.80
N PRO A 307 11.39 -35.04 16.76
CA PRO A 307 12.33 -34.10 17.38
C PRO A 307 12.37 -32.72 16.71
N LEU A 308 12.70 -31.67 17.48
CA LEU A 308 12.79 -30.26 17.02
C LEU A 308 13.74 -30.07 15.83
N CYS A 309 14.84 -30.84 15.81
CA CYS A 309 15.88 -30.74 14.80
C CYS A 309 15.79 -31.87 13.78
N SER A 310 15.83 -31.48 12.50
CA SER A 310 15.98 -32.39 11.38
C SER A 310 17.10 -31.93 10.45
N CYS A 311 17.66 -32.84 9.64
CA CYS A 311 18.60 -32.44 8.60
C CYS A 311 17.85 -31.87 7.39
N LEU A 312 18.43 -30.87 6.75
CA LEU A 312 17.93 -30.38 5.46
C LEU A 312 17.78 -31.53 4.45
N LYS A 313 16.80 -31.44 3.55
CA LYS A 313 16.61 -32.45 2.50
C LYS A 313 17.89 -32.63 1.69
N GLY A 314 18.32 -33.87 1.48
CA GLY A 314 19.59 -34.21 0.83
C GLY A 314 20.79 -34.32 1.80
N PHE A 315 20.55 -34.19 3.11
CA PHE A 315 21.57 -34.32 4.16
C PHE A 315 21.21 -35.42 5.16
N GLU A 316 22.20 -35.89 5.92
CA GLU A 316 22.05 -36.84 7.03
C GLU A 316 22.92 -36.44 8.24
N PRO A 317 22.60 -36.89 9.46
CA PRO A 317 23.37 -36.53 10.65
C PRO A 317 24.83 -36.98 10.55
N LYS A 318 25.77 -36.12 10.96
CA LYS A 318 27.20 -36.49 11.05
C LYS A 318 27.41 -37.66 12.02
N ASN A 319 26.74 -37.60 13.17
CA ASN A 319 26.75 -38.66 14.18
C ASN A 319 25.31 -39.08 14.49
N LYS A 320 24.93 -40.28 14.01
CA LYS A 320 23.56 -40.80 14.14
C LYS A 320 23.19 -41.14 15.59
N ASP A 321 24.16 -41.51 16.43
CA ASP A 321 23.90 -41.93 17.82
C ASP A 321 23.74 -40.72 18.76
N GLU A 322 24.46 -39.63 18.51
CA GLU A 322 24.22 -38.35 19.18
C GLU A 322 22.88 -37.74 18.76
N TRP A 323 22.57 -37.76 17.46
CA TRP A 323 21.31 -37.22 16.94
C TRP A 323 20.08 -37.89 17.55
N LYS A 324 20.12 -39.23 17.71
CA LYS A 324 19.06 -40.01 18.37
C LYS A 324 18.92 -39.71 19.87
N ARG A 325 19.99 -39.25 20.52
CA ARG A 325 20.01 -38.87 21.94
C ARG A 325 19.63 -37.41 22.18
N GLY A 326 19.28 -36.66 21.12
CA GLY A 326 18.93 -35.24 21.22
C GLY A 326 20.13 -34.29 21.23
N ASN A 327 21.33 -34.77 20.88
CA ASN A 327 22.48 -33.89 20.67
C ASN A 327 22.68 -33.63 19.17
N TRP A 328 22.33 -32.41 18.74
CA TRP A 328 22.38 -31.99 17.34
C TRP A 328 23.58 -31.10 16.99
N THR A 329 24.48 -30.84 17.95
CA THR A 329 25.60 -29.89 17.81
C THR A 329 26.52 -30.20 16.63
N ASN A 330 26.75 -31.47 16.32
CA ASN A 330 27.56 -31.89 15.18
C ASN A 330 26.91 -31.62 13.81
N GLY A 331 25.61 -31.36 13.76
CA GLY A 331 24.88 -31.04 12.53
C GLY A 331 24.82 -32.20 11.54
N CYS A 332 24.67 -31.84 10.27
CA CYS A 332 24.42 -32.75 9.16
C CYS A 332 25.49 -32.63 8.07
N VAL A 333 25.59 -33.65 7.22
CA VAL A 333 26.44 -33.71 6.02
C VAL A 333 25.63 -34.10 4.80
N ARG A 334 26.08 -33.63 3.63
CA ARG A 334 25.42 -33.92 2.35
C ARG A 334 25.50 -35.40 2.02
N LYS A 335 24.37 -36.00 1.61
CA LYS A 335 24.31 -37.39 1.13
C LYS A 335 24.98 -37.57 -0.24
N LYS A 336 24.85 -36.56 -1.10
CA LYS A 336 25.40 -36.53 -2.46
C LYS A 336 26.17 -35.23 -2.70
N GLN A 337 27.33 -35.34 -3.33
CA GLN A 337 28.12 -34.19 -3.73
C GLN A 337 27.46 -33.45 -4.89
N LEU A 338 27.64 -32.13 -4.93
CA LEU A 338 27.21 -31.28 -6.03
C LEU A 338 28.10 -31.54 -7.25
N GLN A 339 27.50 -31.53 -8.44
CA GLN A 339 28.20 -31.82 -9.69
C GLN A 339 28.62 -30.55 -10.44
N CYS A 340 28.06 -29.39 -10.10
CA CYS A 340 28.38 -28.08 -10.71
C CYS A 340 28.50 -28.10 -12.25
N GLY A 341 27.71 -28.92 -12.95
CA GLY A 341 27.71 -28.98 -14.42
C GLY A 341 28.98 -29.56 -15.05
N VAL A 342 29.71 -30.45 -14.36
CA VAL A 342 30.83 -31.19 -14.97
C VAL A 342 30.37 -31.97 -16.21
N GLN A 343 31.18 -31.97 -17.28
CA GLN A 343 30.87 -32.66 -18.54
C GLN A 343 30.54 -34.14 -18.29
N GLY A 344 29.29 -34.52 -18.55
CA GLY A 344 28.76 -35.89 -18.37
C GLY A 344 27.97 -36.13 -17.09
N GLY A 345 27.87 -35.15 -16.18
CA GLY A 345 27.02 -35.19 -14.98
C GLY A 345 25.63 -34.55 -15.18
N GLU A 346 24.68 -34.87 -14.31
CA GLU A 346 23.38 -34.18 -14.25
C GLU A 346 23.55 -32.81 -13.55
N GLU A 347 23.02 -31.73 -14.13
CA GLU A 347 23.09 -30.39 -13.54
C GLU A 347 22.44 -30.32 -12.16
N ASP A 348 23.09 -29.66 -11.19
CA ASP A 348 22.48 -29.40 -9.88
C ASP A 348 21.16 -28.63 -10.01
N GLY A 349 20.33 -28.64 -8.96
CA GLY A 349 19.16 -27.78 -8.90
C GLY A 349 18.92 -27.20 -7.52
N PHE A 350 17.81 -26.48 -7.38
CA PHE A 350 17.46 -25.78 -6.15
C PHE A 350 16.12 -26.28 -5.60
N LEU A 351 16.11 -26.58 -4.30
CA LEU A 351 14.93 -26.85 -3.51
C LEU A 351 14.49 -25.58 -2.80
N ARG A 352 13.27 -25.12 -3.06
CA ARG A 352 12.66 -23.99 -2.34
C ARG A 352 12.16 -24.45 -0.97
N LEU A 353 12.69 -23.85 0.08
CA LEU A 353 12.23 -23.96 1.47
C LEU A 353 11.56 -22.64 1.82
N GLN A 354 10.30 -22.69 2.25
CA GLN A 354 9.49 -21.49 2.50
C GLN A 354 9.47 -21.14 3.98
N LYS A 355 9.29 -19.85 4.31
CA LYS A 355 9.15 -19.39 5.69
C LYS A 355 10.36 -19.71 6.57
N MET A 356 11.57 -19.46 6.06
CA MET A 356 12.81 -19.79 6.74
C MET A 356 13.39 -18.58 7.46
N LYS A 357 13.87 -18.77 8.69
CA LYS A 357 14.97 -17.96 9.25
C LYS A 357 16.19 -18.26 8.40
N VAL A 358 16.57 -17.31 7.54
CA VAL A 358 17.68 -17.52 6.61
C VAL A 358 18.99 -17.75 7.37
N PRO A 359 19.93 -18.56 6.84
CA PRO A 359 21.15 -18.90 7.55
C PRO A 359 22.00 -17.66 7.86
N ASN A 360 22.85 -17.75 8.90
CA ASN A 360 23.79 -16.68 9.20
C ASN A 360 24.88 -16.53 8.10
N ASN A 361 25.60 -15.40 8.10
CA ASN A 361 26.73 -15.09 7.21
C ASN A 361 26.37 -15.06 5.72
N ALA A 362 25.28 -14.39 5.37
CA ALA A 362 24.90 -14.15 3.98
C ALA A 362 25.89 -13.20 3.30
N GLU A 363 26.39 -13.59 2.12
CA GLU A 363 27.00 -12.66 1.17
C GLU A 363 25.87 -11.98 0.40
N TRP A 364 25.84 -10.65 0.38
CA TRP A 364 24.75 -9.91 -0.23
C TRP A 364 25.22 -9.11 -1.45
N THR A 365 24.31 -8.86 -2.39
CA THR A 365 24.61 -8.09 -3.60
C THR A 365 23.38 -7.31 -4.05
N MET A 366 23.54 -6.00 -4.12
CA MET A 366 22.52 -5.09 -4.63
C MET A 366 22.36 -5.18 -6.14
N GLY A 367 21.18 -4.80 -6.63
CA GLY A 367 20.91 -4.59 -8.06
C GLY A 367 20.66 -5.86 -8.88
N LEU A 368 20.68 -7.04 -8.26
CA LEU A 368 20.29 -8.29 -8.90
C LEU A 368 18.82 -8.57 -8.64
N ASN A 369 18.06 -9.01 -9.64
CA ASN A 369 16.72 -9.57 -9.46
C ASN A 369 16.76 -11.05 -9.05
N VAL A 370 15.60 -11.67 -8.81
CA VAL A 370 15.49 -13.06 -8.35
C VAL A 370 16.19 -14.04 -9.30
N ASP A 371 15.98 -13.90 -10.61
CA ASP A 371 16.54 -14.80 -11.62
C ASP A 371 18.06 -14.62 -11.77
N GLN A 372 18.53 -13.39 -11.65
CA GLN A 372 19.96 -13.06 -11.62
C GLN A 372 20.63 -13.58 -10.34
N CYS A 373 19.96 -13.52 -9.19
CA CYS A 373 20.44 -14.09 -7.94
C CYS A 373 20.59 -15.61 -8.02
N ARG A 374 19.57 -16.28 -8.59
CA ARG A 374 19.62 -17.71 -8.91
C ARG A 374 20.80 -18.02 -9.84
N SER A 375 20.95 -17.24 -10.92
CA SER A 375 22.00 -17.44 -11.91
C SER A 375 23.40 -17.26 -11.31
N LYS A 376 23.59 -16.23 -10.48
CA LYS A 376 24.84 -15.99 -9.74
C LYS A 376 25.20 -17.16 -8.83
N CYS A 377 24.23 -17.67 -8.06
CA CYS A 377 24.46 -18.83 -7.21
C CYS A 377 24.75 -20.09 -8.05
N PHE A 378 24.00 -20.30 -9.13
CA PHE A 378 24.18 -21.45 -10.02
C PHE A 378 25.57 -21.47 -10.68
N SER A 379 26.04 -20.32 -11.17
CA SER A 379 27.36 -20.17 -11.81
C SER A 379 28.54 -20.35 -10.86
N SER A 380 28.32 -20.18 -9.55
CA SER A 380 29.37 -20.35 -8.55
C SER A 380 29.30 -21.74 -7.94
N CYS A 381 30.31 -22.58 -8.15
CA CYS A 381 30.34 -23.94 -7.58
C CYS A 381 30.41 -23.98 -6.05
N SER A 382 30.85 -22.89 -5.41
CA SER A 382 30.87 -22.78 -3.95
C SER A 382 29.51 -22.39 -3.37
N CYS A 383 28.57 -21.87 -4.18
CA CYS A 383 27.28 -21.45 -3.66
C CYS A 383 26.42 -22.65 -3.23
N LEU A 384 26.01 -22.66 -1.97
CA LEU A 384 25.24 -23.72 -1.33
C LEU A 384 23.74 -23.40 -1.27
N ALA A 385 23.39 -22.12 -1.18
CA ALA A 385 22.01 -21.64 -1.17
C ALA A 385 21.93 -20.17 -1.58
N TYR A 386 20.75 -19.73 -2.01
CA TYR A 386 20.44 -18.31 -2.17
C TYR A 386 19.05 -17.98 -1.61
N ALA A 387 18.83 -16.70 -1.32
CA ALA A 387 17.55 -16.13 -0.95
C ALA A 387 17.44 -14.75 -1.60
N TYR A 388 16.21 -14.30 -1.79
CA TYR A 388 15.95 -12.98 -2.34
C TYR A 388 14.86 -12.30 -1.51
N ASP A 389 15.17 -11.10 -1.04
CA ASP A 389 14.21 -10.21 -0.38
C ASP A 389 14.25 -8.86 -1.09
N THR A 390 13.11 -8.21 -1.27
CA THR A 390 13.03 -6.95 -2.04
C THR A 390 13.75 -5.78 -1.38
N GLY A 391 13.88 -5.79 -0.04
CA GLY A 391 14.57 -4.75 0.72
C GLY A 391 16.07 -5.01 0.91
N ILE A 392 16.52 -6.26 0.75
CA ILE A 392 17.95 -6.65 0.89
C ILE A 392 18.60 -6.95 -0.47
N ALA A 393 17.81 -7.32 -1.47
CA ALA A 393 18.21 -7.92 -2.74
C ALA A 393 18.73 -9.37 -2.61
N CYS A 394 19.82 -9.70 -3.31
CA CYS A 394 20.30 -11.07 -3.44
C CYS A 394 21.20 -11.46 -2.26
N MET A 395 20.83 -12.54 -1.56
CA MET A 395 21.65 -13.17 -0.52
C MET A 395 22.11 -14.55 -0.99
N THR A 396 23.41 -14.83 -0.87
CA THR A 396 24.02 -16.10 -1.25
C THR A 396 24.89 -16.62 -0.12
N TRP A 397 24.98 -17.95 0.01
CA TRP A 397 25.83 -18.59 1.00
C TRP A 397 26.84 -19.51 0.32
N SER A 398 28.13 -19.26 0.57
CA SER A 398 29.26 -20.06 0.08
C SER A 398 29.83 -21.00 1.16
N ARG A 399 29.45 -20.78 2.42
CA ARG A 399 29.91 -21.51 3.61
C ARG A 399 28.78 -22.36 4.21
N SER A 400 29.12 -23.19 5.20
CA SER A 400 28.15 -23.99 5.96
C SER A 400 26.91 -23.18 6.36
N LEU A 401 25.73 -23.73 6.10
CA LEU A 401 24.47 -23.09 6.48
C LEU A 401 24.22 -23.39 7.96
N PHE A 402 23.97 -22.35 8.76
CA PHE A 402 23.84 -22.46 10.22
C PHE A 402 22.74 -21.52 10.72
N ASP A 403 22.15 -21.83 11.88
CA ASP A 403 21.06 -21.05 12.51
C ASP A 403 19.82 -20.93 11.61
N ILE A 404 19.36 -22.07 11.09
CA ILE A 404 18.16 -22.18 10.23
C ILE A 404 16.99 -22.69 11.06
N ALA A 405 15.85 -22.00 10.96
CA ALA A 405 14.62 -22.39 11.62
C ALA A 405 13.41 -22.14 10.72
N VAL A 406 12.32 -22.87 10.97
CA VAL A 406 11.00 -22.55 10.41
C VAL A 406 10.40 -21.39 11.20
N LEU A 407 9.93 -20.36 10.49
CA LEU A 407 9.27 -19.19 11.05
C LEU A 407 7.84 -19.11 10.54
N ASP A 408 6.85 -19.54 11.31
CA ASP A 408 5.45 -19.40 10.94
C ASP A 408 4.67 -18.67 12.05
N PRO A 409 4.13 -17.46 11.81
CA PRO A 409 4.26 -16.64 10.60
C PRO A 409 5.64 -15.94 10.51
N GLY A 410 6.09 -15.67 9.27
CA GLY A 410 7.33 -14.92 8.99
C GLY A 410 8.31 -15.64 8.06
N GLY A 411 9.56 -15.21 8.10
CA GLY A 411 10.67 -15.81 7.33
C GLY A 411 10.69 -15.46 5.83
N ALA A 412 11.79 -15.83 5.19
CA ALA A 412 12.00 -15.67 3.75
C ALA A 412 12.16 -17.02 3.06
N ASP A 413 12.02 -17.05 1.74
CA ASP A 413 12.27 -18.26 0.96
C ASP A 413 13.78 -18.50 0.81
N LEU A 414 14.23 -19.70 1.19
CA LEU A 414 15.60 -20.17 1.01
C LEU A 414 15.65 -21.23 -0.09
N TYR A 415 16.49 -21.02 -1.09
CA TYR A 415 16.69 -21.94 -2.21
C TYR A 415 17.98 -22.73 -1.99
N LEU A 416 17.83 -23.96 -1.49
CA LEU A 416 18.93 -24.87 -1.16
C LEU A 416 19.42 -25.60 -2.42
N ARG A 417 20.73 -25.54 -2.71
CA ARG A 417 21.33 -26.25 -3.83
C ARG A 417 21.52 -27.74 -3.50
N LEU A 418 21.02 -28.61 -4.37
CA LEU A 418 21.09 -30.07 -4.25
C LEU A 418 21.49 -30.71 -5.59
N ALA A 419 22.10 -31.90 -5.52
CA ALA A 419 22.32 -32.73 -6.70
C ALA A 419 20.98 -33.14 -7.32
N GLN A 420 20.93 -33.27 -8.65
CA GLN A 420 19.69 -33.57 -9.39
C GLN A 420 18.96 -34.82 -8.90
N SER A 421 19.72 -35.85 -8.54
CA SER A 421 19.20 -37.12 -8.00
C SER A 421 18.39 -36.95 -6.70
N GLU A 422 18.65 -35.90 -5.90
CA GLU A 422 17.97 -35.61 -4.63
C GLU A 422 16.67 -34.79 -4.81
N LEU A 423 16.47 -34.16 -5.98
CA LEU A 423 15.30 -33.31 -6.25
C LEU A 423 14.03 -34.11 -6.60
N GLY A 424 14.14 -35.41 -6.83
CA GLY A 424 13.02 -36.33 -7.06
C GLY A 424 12.48 -36.26 -8.50
N ASN A 425 12.38 -37.42 -9.15
CA ASN A 425 12.01 -37.53 -10.56
C ASN A 425 10.47 -37.44 -10.78
N SER A 426 9.91 -36.24 -10.60
CA SER A 426 8.48 -35.94 -10.86
C SER A 426 8.06 -36.27 -12.31
N LYS A 427 9.00 -36.19 -13.26
CA LYS A 427 8.74 -36.48 -14.69
C LYS A 427 8.40 -37.95 -14.97
N THR A 428 8.93 -38.90 -14.19
CA THR A 428 8.75 -40.34 -14.44
C THR A 428 7.38 -40.84 -13.97
N LYS A 429 6.90 -40.35 -12.83
CA LYS A 429 5.54 -40.68 -12.31
C LYS A 429 4.45 -40.14 -13.23
N ARG A 430 4.61 -38.93 -13.78
CA ARG A 430 3.63 -38.32 -14.69
C ARG A 430 3.53 -39.06 -16.04
N LYS A 431 4.66 -39.56 -16.57
CA LYS A 431 4.67 -40.40 -17.79
C LYS A 431 3.99 -41.76 -17.58
N ALA A 432 4.19 -42.39 -16.42
CA ALA A 432 3.51 -43.65 -16.09
C ALA A 432 1.99 -43.48 -15.95
N VAL A 433 1.53 -42.40 -15.31
CA VAL A 433 0.09 -42.11 -15.19
C VAL A 433 -0.57 -41.84 -16.54
N ILE A 434 0.11 -41.10 -17.44
CA ILE A 434 -0.40 -40.84 -18.79
C ILE A 434 -0.49 -42.13 -19.60
N ALA A 435 0.51 -43.02 -19.51
CA ALA A 435 0.49 -44.30 -20.20
C ALA A 435 -0.69 -45.18 -19.75
N VAL A 436 -0.95 -45.28 -18.44
CA VAL A 436 -2.08 -46.04 -17.90
C VAL A 436 -3.43 -45.45 -18.33
N ALA A 437 -3.56 -44.12 -18.32
CA ALA A 437 -4.78 -43.43 -18.76
C ALA A 437 -5.07 -43.66 -20.26
N VAL A 438 -4.04 -43.68 -21.11
CA VAL A 438 -4.19 -43.97 -22.55
C VAL A 438 -4.61 -45.43 -22.79
N ILE A 439 -4.05 -46.38 -22.03
CA ILE A 439 -4.42 -47.81 -22.14
C ILE A 439 -5.88 -48.03 -21.71
N LEU A 440 -6.31 -47.42 -20.60
CA LEU A 440 -7.70 -47.53 -20.14
C LEU A 440 -8.69 -46.84 -21.09
N GLY A 441 -8.33 -45.66 -21.63
CA GLY A 441 -9.16 -44.94 -22.59
C GLY A 441 -9.33 -45.70 -23.92
N SER A 442 -8.24 -46.29 -24.43
CA SER A 442 -8.29 -47.07 -25.68
C SER A 442 -9.10 -48.38 -25.53
N ALA A 443 -9.01 -49.06 -24.38
CA ALA A 443 -9.83 -50.23 -24.08
C ALA A 443 -11.34 -49.89 -24.03
N ALA A 444 -11.70 -48.75 -23.42
CA ALA A 444 -13.10 -48.29 -23.35
C ALA A 444 -13.68 -47.97 -24.74
N VAL A 445 -12.90 -47.31 -25.61
CA VAL A 445 -13.31 -47.02 -26.99
C VAL A 445 -13.50 -48.30 -27.81
N ALA A 446 -12.63 -49.29 -27.66
CA ALA A 446 -12.78 -50.58 -28.33
C ALA A 446 -14.07 -51.32 -27.90
N ALA A 447 -14.42 -51.27 -26.61
CA ALA A 447 -15.65 -51.86 -26.10
C ALA A 447 -16.93 -51.17 -26.64
N ILE A 448 -16.88 -49.84 -26.82
CA ILE A 448 -17.97 -49.05 -27.42
C ILE A 448 -18.14 -49.40 -28.91
N ILE A 449 -17.04 -49.56 -29.64
CA ILE A 449 -17.11 -49.94 -31.06
C ILE A 449 -17.69 -51.36 -31.23
N LEU A 450 -17.27 -52.31 -30.39
CA LEU A 450 -17.79 -53.69 -30.42
C LEU A 450 -19.28 -53.77 -30.06
N SER A 451 -19.75 -52.93 -29.14
CA SER A 451 -21.18 -52.87 -28.78
C SER A 451 -22.02 -52.21 -29.88
N LEU A 452 -21.51 -51.17 -30.56
CA LEU A 452 -22.14 -50.56 -31.73
C LEU A 452 -22.18 -51.50 -32.95
N TRP A 453 -21.14 -52.33 -33.14
CA TRP A 453 -21.11 -53.37 -34.18
C TRP A 453 -22.16 -54.47 -33.94
N LYS A 454 -22.34 -54.90 -32.69
CA LYS A 454 -23.43 -55.83 -32.32
C LYS A 454 -24.82 -55.21 -32.51
N TRP A 455 -24.95 -53.89 -32.39
CA TRP A 455 -26.23 -53.19 -32.55
C TRP A 455 -26.65 -52.99 -34.02
N ARG A 456 -25.68 -52.88 -34.95
CA ARG A 456 -25.96 -52.75 -36.40
C ARG A 456 -26.29 -54.07 -37.12
N ALA A 457 -26.20 -55.22 -36.45
CA ALA A 457 -26.42 -56.54 -37.05
C ALA A 457 -27.90 -57.04 -36.99
N ARG A 458 -28.90 -56.15 -36.91
CA ARG A 458 -30.33 -56.51 -37.03
C ARG A 458 -30.93 -55.96 -38.34
N PRO A 459 -31.66 -56.77 -39.14
CA PRO A 459 -31.97 -56.43 -40.54
C PRO A 459 -33.37 -55.81 -40.72
N LYS A 460 -33.49 -54.87 -41.67
CA LYS A 460 -34.69 -54.48 -42.46
C LYS A 460 -34.29 -53.28 -43.34
N SER A 461 -34.73 -53.03 -44.57
CA SER A 461 -35.06 -53.81 -45.78
C SER A 461 -35.42 -52.79 -46.88
N ARG A 462 -34.77 -52.89 -48.06
CA ARG A 462 -35.20 -52.53 -49.45
C ARG A 462 -35.45 -51.06 -49.90
N LEU A 463 -34.50 -50.51 -50.71
CA LEU A 463 -34.53 -50.05 -52.15
C LEU A 463 -35.67 -49.12 -52.70
N PRO A 464 -35.53 -48.44 -53.89
CA PRO A 464 -34.42 -47.69 -54.57
C PRO A 464 -34.95 -46.41 -55.37
N PRO A 465 -34.35 -45.88 -56.48
CA PRO A 465 -32.98 -45.36 -56.77
C PRO A 465 -32.92 -43.96 -57.47
N ASN A 466 -31.68 -43.48 -57.69
CA ASN A 466 -31.17 -42.71 -58.87
C ASN A 466 -31.48 -41.18 -58.97
N ARG A 467 -30.59 -40.27 -59.41
CA ARG A 467 -29.69 -40.26 -60.59
C ARG A 467 -28.72 -39.04 -60.57
N HIS A 468 -27.51 -39.21 -61.16
CA HIS A 468 -26.67 -38.26 -61.96
C HIS A 468 -26.32 -36.86 -61.39
N THR A 469 -25.15 -36.20 -61.57
CA THR A 469 -24.02 -36.31 -62.51
C THR A 469 -22.89 -35.36 -62.07
N ARG A 470 -21.64 -35.85 -62.07
CA ARG A 470 -20.44 -35.30 -62.74
C ARG A 470 -20.38 -33.77 -62.98
N SER A 471 -19.35 -33.08 -62.46
CA SER A 471 -18.19 -32.60 -63.25
C SER A 471 -17.30 -31.58 -62.51
N GLN A 472 -15.99 -31.81 -62.64
CA GLN A 472 -14.92 -30.84 -62.95
C GLN A 472 -14.47 -29.77 -61.94
N PHE A 473 -13.16 -29.84 -61.68
CA PHE A 473 -12.28 -28.76 -61.22
C PHE A 473 -12.38 -27.51 -62.12
N PRO A 474 -11.98 -26.35 -61.58
CA PRO A 474 -10.74 -25.78 -62.12
C PRO A 474 -9.73 -25.35 -61.06
N SER A 475 -8.49 -25.43 -61.50
CA SER A 475 -7.26 -25.01 -60.85
C SER A 475 -7.07 -23.49 -60.93
N GLY A 476 -6.43 -22.92 -59.92
CA GLY A 476 -5.66 -21.68 -60.03
C GLY A 476 -6.36 -20.39 -59.58
N ASN A 477 -5.98 -19.90 -58.41
CA ASN A 477 -5.46 -18.54 -58.30
C ASN A 477 -4.46 -18.45 -57.14
N LYS A 478 -3.25 -17.98 -57.49
CA LYS A 478 -2.22 -17.53 -56.55
C LYS A 478 -2.80 -16.35 -55.77
N ILE A 479 -2.86 -16.47 -54.45
CA ILE A 479 -3.10 -15.31 -53.57
C ILE A 479 -1.76 -14.99 -52.91
N GLU A 480 -1.30 -13.78 -53.15
CA GLU A 480 -0.16 -13.15 -52.50
C GLU A 480 -0.29 -13.23 -50.99
N THR A 481 0.69 -13.85 -50.34
CA THR A 481 0.85 -13.78 -48.89
C THR A 481 1.23 -12.34 -48.50
N LYS A 482 0.25 -11.53 -48.10
CA LYS A 482 0.50 -10.34 -47.27
C LYS A 482 1.25 -10.82 -46.03
N LYS A 483 2.40 -10.20 -45.72
CA LYS A 483 3.13 -10.42 -44.47
C LYS A 483 2.21 -10.03 -43.30
N LEU A 484 1.62 -11.01 -42.63
CA LEU A 484 0.87 -10.79 -41.40
C LEU A 484 1.83 -10.50 -40.24
N THR A 485 1.38 -9.64 -39.33
CA THR A 485 2.10 -9.32 -38.10
C THR A 485 2.01 -10.49 -37.09
N PRO A 486 2.97 -10.64 -36.15
CA PRO A 486 2.95 -11.71 -35.15
C PRO A 486 1.66 -11.77 -34.30
N VAL A 487 0.99 -10.63 -34.13
CA VAL A 487 -0.28 -10.51 -33.40
C VAL A 487 -1.44 -11.15 -34.15
N GLN A 488 -1.51 -10.99 -35.48
CA GLN A 488 -2.56 -11.63 -36.29
C GLN A 488 -2.39 -13.15 -36.37
N HIS A 489 -1.14 -13.63 -36.41
CA HIS A 489 -0.87 -15.07 -36.41
C HIS A 489 -1.23 -15.74 -35.06
N LEU A 490 -1.06 -15.03 -33.93
CA LEU A 490 -1.54 -15.46 -32.61
C LEU A 490 -3.06 -15.37 -32.48
N PHE A 491 -3.69 -14.40 -33.16
CA PHE A 491 -5.14 -14.22 -33.18
C PHE A 491 -5.83 -15.36 -33.93
N GLU A 492 -5.41 -15.64 -35.18
CA GLU A 492 -5.94 -16.72 -36.03
C GLU A 492 -5.74 -18.12 -35.40
N GLN A 493 -4.61 -18.34 -34.74
CA GLN A 493 -4.30 -19.63 -34.09
C GLN A 493 -5.13 -19.86 -32.81
N LYS A 494 -5.60 -18.80 -32.14
CA LYS A 494 -6.53 -18.88 -31.00
C LYS A 494 -8.00 -18.92 -31.44
N THR A 495 -8.38 -18.23 -32.52
CA THR A 495 -9.76 -18.18 -33.04
C THR A 495 -10.19 -19.45 -33.78
N GLN A 496 -9.28 -20.28 -34.30
CA GLN A 496 -9.63 -21.62 -34.82
C GLN A 496 -10.27 -22.57 -33.77
N SER A 497 -10.26 -22.20 -32.49
CA SER A 497 -10.94 -22.92 -31.39
C SER A 497 -12.17 -22.21 -30.81
N LEU A 498 -12.49 -21.00 -31.29
CA LEU A 498 -13.63 -20.20 -30.85
C LEU A 498 -14.81 -20.45 -31.81
N SER A 499 -16.02 -20.54 -31.24
CA SER A 499 -17.24 -21.00 -31.92
C SER A 499 -17.49 -20.36 -33.30
N GLU A 500 -18.14 -21.11 -34.19
CA GLU A 500 -18.55 -20.74 -35.56
C GLU A 500 -19.34 -19.41 -35.70
N ASP A 501 -19.69 -18.74 -34.59
CA ASP A 501 -20.55 -17.55 -34.52
C ASP A 501 -19.82 -16.19 -34.42
N LEU A 502 -18.52 -16.11 -34.13
CA LEU A 502 -17.83 -14.81 -33.94
C LEU A 502 -17.35 -14.23 -35.27
N GLN A 503 -17.96 -13.14 -35.73
CA GLN A 503 -17.61 -12.52 -37.02
C GLN A 503 -16.39 -11.59 -36.93
N LEU A 504 -15.45 -11.76 -37.86
CA LEU A 504 -14.30 -10.87 -38.03
C LEU A 504 -14.67 -9.79 -39.07
N LEU A 505 -14.85 -8.56 -38.60
CA LEU A 505 -15.25 -7.42 -39.45
C LEU A 505 -14.01 -6.59 -39.82
N THR A 506 -13.97 -6.08 -41.05
CA THR A 506 -12.86 -5.24 -41.51
C THR A 506 -13.01 -3.80 -41.01
N PHE A 507 -11.90 -3.07 -40.86
CA PHE A 507 -11.92 -1.67 -40.45
C PHE A 507 -12.79 -0.83 -41.39
N GLU A 508 -12.69 -1.07 -42.69
CA GLU A 508 -13.46 -0.36 -43.72
C GLU A 508 -14.98 -0.50 -43.52
N LYS A 509 -15.45 -1.71 -43.22
CA LYS A 509 -16.87 -1.97 -42.93
C LYS A 509 -17.33 -1.20 -41.69
N LEU A 510 -16.51 -1.17 -40.64
CA LEU A 510 -16.84 -0.45 -39.39
C LEU A 510 -16.76 1.06 -39.55
N ALA A 511 -15.78 1.56 -40.30
CA ALA A 511 -15.68 2.97 -40.66
C ALA A 511 -16.94 3.39 -41.42
N LYS A 512 -17.35 2.64 -42.45
CA LYS A 512 -18.61 2.91 -43.17
C LYS A 512 -19.84 2.85 -42.25
N ALA A 513 -19.94 1.81 -41.40
CA ALA A 513 -21.07 1.63 -40.49
C ALA A 513 -21.19 2.75 -39.45
N THR A 514 -20.08 3.35 -39.03
CA THR A 514 -20.01 4.41 -38.01
C THR A 514 -19.86 5.82 -38.61
N ASN A 515 -19.94 5.97 -39.93
CA ASN A 515 -19.65 7.20 -40.66
C ASN A 515 -18.25 7.76 -40.31
N ASN A 516 -17.21 6.96 -40.52
CA ASN A 516 -15.82 7.24 -40.16
C ASN A 516 -15.65 7.64 -38.68
N PHE A 517 -16.34 6.96 -37.78
CA PHE A 517 -16.30 7.24 -36.33
C PHE A 517 -16.64 8.70 -36.01
N HIS A 518 -17.61 9.28 -36.74
CA HIS A 518 -18.03 10.66 -36.53
C HIS A 518 -18.56 10.89 -35.11
N GLU A 519 -18.29 12.05 -34.54
CA GLU A 519 -18.67 12.40 -33.16
C GLU A 519 -20.18 12.30 -32.89
N SER A 520 -21.02 12.57 -33.90
CA SER A 520 -22.48 12.41 -33.78
C SER A 520 -22.93 10.98 -33.47
N ASN A 521 -22.07 10.00 -33.74
CA ASN A 521 -22.31 8.59 -33.46
C ASN A 521 -21.65 8.16 -32.15
N MET A 522 -20.93 9.03 -31.42
CA MET A 522 -20.30 8.68 -30.16
C MET A 522 -21.34 8.44 -29.06
N LEU A 523 -21.35 7.24 -28.49
CA LEU A 523 -22.24 6.83 -27.42
C LEU A 523 -21.67 7.13 -26.03
N GLY A 524 -20.35 7.09 -25.89
CA GLY A 524 -19.65 7.40 -24.66
C GLY A 524 -18.13 7.25 -24.77
N THR A 525 -17.44 7.84 -23.80
CA THR A 525 -15.98 7.80 -23.61
C THR A 525 -15.66 7.27 -22.21
N GLY A 526 -14.86 6.21 -22.12
CA GLY A 526 -14.45 5.61 -20.84
C GLY A 526 -12.96 5.27 -20.80
N GLY A 527 -12.49 4.73 -19.66
CA GLY A 527 -11.09 4.32 -19.48
C GLY A 527 -10.59 3.26 -20.46
N PHE A 528 -11.51 2.59 -21.15
CA PHE A 528 -11.26 1.49 -22.08
C PHE A 528 -11.46 1.87 -23.55
N GLY A 529 -11.64 3.15 -23.88
CA GLY A 529 -11.78 3.64 -25.26
C GLY A 529 -13.12 4.31 -25.57
N GLN A 530 -13.31 4.64 -26.85
CA GLN A 530 -14.49 5.33 -27.37
C GLN A 530 -15.51 4.32 -27.91
N VAL A 531 -16.79 4.53 -27.63
CA VAL A 531 -17.87 3.67 -28.14
C VAL A 531 -18.71 4.45 -29.14
N TYR A 532 -18.93 3.88 -30.33
CA TYR A 532 -19.68 4.49 -31.41
C TYR A 532 -20.90 3.65 -31.77
N LYS A 533 -22.00 4.30 -32.12
CA LYS A 533 -23.17 3.70 -32.77
C LYS A 533 -22.83 3.47 -34.23
N GLY A 534 -23.04 2.24 -34.70
CA GLY A 534 -22.94 1.90 -36.11
C GLY A 534 -24.21 1.26 -36.63
N LYS A 535 -24.37 1.24 -37.95
CA LYS A 535 -25.38 0.46 -38.64
C LYS A 535 -24.71 -0.37 -39.73
N LEU A 536 -24.80 -1.70 -39.63
CA LEU A 536 -24.29 -2.62 -40.63
C LEU A 536 -25.15 -2.57 -41.91
N GLU A 537 -24.64 -3.15 -43.01
CA GLU A 537 -25.30 -3.11 -44.32
C GLU A 537 -26.64 -3.85 -44.35
N ASP A 538 -26.81 -4.85 -43.49
CA ASP A 538 -28.07 -5.58 -43.25
C ASP A 538 -29.08 -4.79 -42.40
N GLY A 539 -28.70 -3.60 -41.94
CA GLY A 539 -29.51 -2.72 -41.11
C GLY A 539 -29.38 -2.95 -39.61
N GLN A 540 -28.58 -3.91 -39.16
CA GLN A 540 -28.36 -4.19 -37.74
C GLN A 540 -27.66 -3.02 -37.04
N ALA A 541 -28.25 -2.53 -35.96
CA ALA A 541 -27.63 -1.52 -35.10
C ALA A 541 -26.59 -2.15 -34.18
N ILE A 542 -25.39 -1.57 -34.14
CA ILE A 542 -24.24 -2.08 -33.39
C ILE A 542 -23.61 -1.00 -32.53
N ALA A 543 -22.92 -1.43 -31.47
CA ALA A 543 -22.02 -0.59 -30.69
C ALA A 543 -20.57 -1.02 -30.94
N VAL A 544 -19.74 -0.10 -31.46
CA VAL A 544 -18.34 -0.33 -31.79
C VAL A 544 -17.47 0.32 -30.74
N LYS A 545 -16.87 -0.49 -29.86
CA LYS A 545 -15.89 -0.06 -28.85
C LYS A 545 -14.51 -0.08 -29.50
N ARG A 546 -13.98 1.11 -29.80
CA ARG A 546 -12.63 1.32 -30.35
C ARG A 546 -11.66 1.56 -29.20
N LEU A 547 -10.69 0.67 -29.05
CA LEU A 547 -9.72 0.71 -27.96
C LEU A 547 -8.67 1.80 -28.21
N SER A 548 -8.23 2.46 -27.13
CA SER A 548 -7.25 3.55 -27.21
C SER A 548 -5.87 3.07 -27.70
N ARG A 549 -5.27 3.83 -28.62
CA ARG A 549 -3.92 3.58 -29.17
C ARG A 549 -2.81 3.81 -28.13
N ALA A 550 -3.06 4.62 -27.09
CA ALA A 550 -2.05 5.11 -26.16
C ALA A 550 -1.76 4.20 -24.94
N SER A 551 -2.35 2.99 -24.87
CA SER A 551 -2.18 2.10 -23.70
C SER A 551 -1.75 0.68 -24.09
N GLY A 552 -0.66 0.19 -23.48
CA GLY A 552 -0.26 -1.22 -23.59
C GLY A 552 -1.27 -2.19 -22.94
N GLN A 553 -2.13 -1.67 -22.05
CA GLN A 553 -3.20 -2.39 -21.36
C GLN A 553 -4.37 -2.77 -22.30
N GLY A 554 -4.69 -1.93 -23.29
CA GLY A 554 -5.82 -2.16 -24.19
C GLY A 554 -5.73 -3.45 -25.01
N VAL A 555 -4.53 -3.94 -25.33
CA VAL A 555 -4.35 -5.20 -26.09
C VAL A 555 -4.64 -6.43 -25.23
N GLU A 556 -4.20 -6.44 -23.97
CA GLU A 556 -4.48 -7.55 -23.05
C GLU A 556 -5.97 -7.63 -22.72
N GLU A 557 -6.61 -6.49 -22.49
CA GLU A 557 -8.04 -6.39 -22.22
C GLU A 557 -8.86 -6.81 -23.44
N PHE A 558 -8.48 -6.40 -24.65
CA PHE A 558 -9.07 -6.87 -25.89
C PHE A 558 -9.06 -8.40 -25.99
N MET A 559 -7.87 -8.99 -25.82
CA MET A 559 -7.69 -10.44 -25.93
C MET A 559 -8.46 -11.19 -24.84
N ASN A 560 -8.51 -10.63 -23.63
CA ASN A 560 -9.25 -11.21 -22.51
C ASN A 560 -10.76 -11.14 -22.74
N GLU A 561 -11.26 -9.99 -23.17
CA GLU A 561 -12.68 -9.77 -23.45
C GLU A 561 -13.14 -10.71 -24.57
N VAL A 562 -12.43 -10.77 -25.71
CA VAL A 562 -12.72 -11.73 -26.80
C VAL A 562 -12.71 -13.17 -26.28
N ALA A 563 -11.73 -13.57 -25.47
CA ALA A 563 -11.60 -14.94 -24.99
C ALA A 563 -12.70 -15.36 -24.01
N VAL A 564 -13.24 -14.42 -23.23
CA VAL A 564 -14.29 -14.66 -22.22
C VAL A 564 -15.67 -14.53 -22.85
N ILE A 565 -16.02 -13.35 -23.38
CA ILE A 565 -17.39 -13.05 -23.82
C ILE A 565 -17.84 -13.91 -25.00
N SER A 566 -16.93 -14.34 -25.88
CA SER A 566 -17.26 -15.22 -27.02
C SER A 566 -17.81 -16.58 -26.58
N LYS A 567 -17.57 -16.99 -25.33
CA LYS A 567 -18.04 -18.26 -24.76
C LYS A 567 -19.30 -18.09 -23.91
N LEU A 568 -19.80 -16.86 -23.75
CA LEU A 568 -20.92 -16.54 -22.88
C LEU A 568 -22.15 -16.17 -23.69
N GLN A 569 -23.26 -16.82 -23.38
CA GLN A 569 -24.56 -16.52 -23.97
C GLN A 569 -25.62 -16.59 -22.88
N HIS A 570 -26.12 -15.42 -22.47
CA HIS A 570 -27.16 -15.32 -21.47
C HIS A 570 -27.95 -14.03 -21.66
N ARG A 571 -29.25 -14.04 -21.32
CA ARG A 571 -30.16 -12.89 -21.53
C ARG A 571 -29.72 -11.62 -20.80
N ASN A 572 -29.02 -11.77 -19.67
CA ASN A 572 -28.53 -10.67 -18.82
C ASN A 572 -27.03 -10.39 -19.00
N LEU A 573 -26.42 -10.84 -20.10
CA LEU A 573 -25.04 -10.49 -20.47
C LEU A 573 -25.07 -9.82 -21.86
N VAL A 574 -24.22 -8.82 -22.08
CA VAL A 574 -24.13 -8.17 -23.40
C VAL A 574 -23.49 -9.13 -24.41
N LYS A 575 -24.13 -9.29 -25.57
CA LYS A 575 -23.63 -10.16 -26.64
C LYS A 575 -22.56 -9.46 -27.46
N LEU A 576 -21.38 -10.09 -27.56
CA LEU A 576 -20.38 -9.74 -28.56
C LEU A 576 -20.80 -10.33 -29.92
N LEU A 577 -20.93 -9.48 -30.93
CA LEU A 577 -21.28 -9.86 -32.30
C LEU A 577 -20.04 -10.14 -33.15
N GLY A 578 -18.93 -9.46 -32.85
CA GLY A 578 -17.69 -9.62 -33.61
C GLY A 578 -16.53 -8.78 -33.09
N CYS A 579 -15.40 -8.87 -33.78
CA CYS A 579 -14.21 -8.07 -33.50
C CYS A 579 -13.50 -7.64 -34.79
N CYS A 580 -12.73 -6.56 -34.71
CA CYS A 580 -11.79 -6.12 -35.75
C CYS A 580 -10.38 -6.02 -35.15
N ALA A 581 -9.40 -6.61 -35.86
CA ALA A 581 -7.99 -6.59 -35.51
C ALA A 581 -7.15 -6.38 -36.78
N GLU A 582 -7.12 -5.15 -37.29
CA GLU A 582 -6.41 -4.77 -38.52
C GLU A 582 -5.32 -3.73 -38.21
N GLY A 583 -4.06 -4.10 -38.45
CA GLY A 583 -2.92 -3.24 -38.10
C GLY A 583 -2.88 -2.93 -36.60
N GLU A 584 -2.91 -1.64 -36.24
CA GLU A 584 -2.96 -1.19 -34.85
C GLU A 584 -4.39 -1.09 -34.30
N GLU A 585 -5.40 -1.12 -35.16
CA GLU A 585 -6.81 -0.93 -34.82
C GLU A 585 -7.41 -2.18 -34.19
N LYS A 586 -7.93 -2.03 -32.97
CA LYS A 586 -8.57 -3.11 -32.20
C LYS A 586 -9.95 -2.62 -31.78
N MET A 587 -10.99 -3.31 -32.24
CA MET A 587 -12.38 -2.93 -31.97
C MET A 587 -13.24 -4.14 -31.61
N LEU A 588 -14.14 -3.93 -30.67
CA LEU A 588 -15.14 -4.90 -30.22
C LEU A 588 -16.52 -4.43 -30.66
N ILE A 589 -17.31 -5.34 -31.23
CA ILE A 589 -18.63 -5.04 -31.77
C ILE A 589 -19.67 -5.75 -30.93
N TYR A 590 -20.51 -4.98 -30.26
CA TYR A 590 -21.61 -5.47 -29.42
C TYR A 590 -22.96 -5.15 -30.03
N GLU A 591 -23.99 -5.83 -29.51
CA GLU A 591 -25.37 -5.38 -29.70
C GLU A 591 -25.54 -3.93 -29.19
N TYR A 592 -26.31 -3.12 -29.93
CA TYR A 592 -26.60 -1.75 -29.52
C TYR A 592 -27.63 -1.71 -28.39
N MET A 593 -27.28 -1.04 -27.28
CA MET A 593 -28.12 -0.88 -26.11
C MET A 593 -28.76 0.53 -26.11
N PRO A 594 -30.05 0.68 -26.44
CA PRO A 594 -30.67 1.99 -26.66
C PRO A 594 -30.83 2.80 -25.36
N ASN A 595 -31.01 2.14 -24.23
CA ASN A 595 -31.19 2.79 -22.91
C ASN A 595 -29.86 2.96 -22.16
N LYS A 596 -28.71 2.90 -22.83
CA LYS A 596 -27.38 3.17 -22.23
C LYS A 596 -27.16 2.35 -20.94
N SER A 597 -26.47 2.93 -19.95
CA SER A 597 -26.11 2.31 -18.68
C SER A 597 -27.05 2.71 -17.53
N LEU A 598 -27.12 1.85 -16.51
CA LEU A 598 -27.99 2.02 -15.34
C LEU A 598 -27.66 3.27 -14.52
N ASP A 599 -26.39 3.66 -14.42
CA ASP A 599 -25.96 4.88 -13.72
C ASP A 599 -26.59 6.15 -14.31
N ALA A 600 -26.82 6.19 -15.63
CA ALA A 600 -27.48 7.28 -16.32
C ALA A 600 -28.98 7.40 -15.98
N PHE A 601 -29.57 6.37 -15.37
CA PHE A 601 -30.95 6.41 -14.85
C PHE A 601 -30.98 6.65 -13.34
N LEU A 602 -30.12 5.99 -12.58
CA LEU A 602 -30.13 6.09 -11.11
C LEU A 602 -29.71 7.46 -10.59
N PHE A 603 -28.75 8.12 -11.24
CA PHE A 603 -28.12 9.34 -10.71
C PHE A 603 -28.48 10.62 -11.47
N ASP A 604 -29.21 10.50 -12.59
CA ASP A 604 -29.79 11.65 -13.29
C ASP A 604 -31.17 11.95 -12.69
N PRO A 605 -31.37 13.10 -12.00
CA PRO A 605 -32.63 13.42 -11.34
C PRO A 605 -33.85 13.34 -12.28
N ALA A 606 -33.69 13.70 -13.55
CA ALA A 606 -34.79 13.69 -14.52
C ALA A 606 -35.21 12.28 -14.95
N LYS A 607 -34.29 11.31 -14.90
CA LYS A 607 -34.55 9.92 -15.28
C LYS A 607 -34.80 9.00 -14.09
N ARG A 608 -34.34 9.40 -12.90
CA ARG A 608 -34.50 8.63 -11.66
C ARG A 608 -35.96 8.33 -11.34
N GLU A 609 -36.86 9.25 -11.67
CA GLU A 609 -38.32 9.09 -11.50
C GLU A 609 -38.93 8.03 -12.44
N THR A 610 -38.24 7.66 -13.54
CA THR A 610 -38.75 6.67 -14.50
C THR A 610 -38.56 5.21 -14.04
N LEU A 611 -37.67 5.00 -13.06
CA LEU A 611 -37.39 3.71 -12.44
C LEU A 611 -38.16 3.56 -11.11
N ASP A 612 -39.41 3.15 -11.22
CA ASP A 612 -40.21 2.64 -10.10
C ASP A 612 -39.59 1.38 -9.47
N TRP A 613 -40.13 0.95 -8.32
CA TRP A 613 -39.60 -0.20 -7.59
C TRP A 613 -39.59 -1.48 -8.45
N GLU A 614 -40.67 -1.77 -9.17
CA GLU A 614 -40.80 -3.00 -9.96
C GLU A 614 -39.71 -3.08 -11.03
N LYS A 615 -39.43 -1.97 -11.73
CA LYS A 615 -38.30 -1.89 -12.68
C LYS A 615 -36.96 -2.07 -11.98
N ARG A 616 -36.73 -1.43 -10.83
CA ARG A 616 -35.49 -1.59 -10.07
C ARG A 616 -35.28 -3.03 -9.59
N PHE A 617 -36.34 -3.69 -9.12
CA PHE A 617 -36.30 -5.07 -8.69
C PHE A 617 -36.01 -6.02 -9.87
N ASN A 618 -36.67 -5.82 -11.02
CA ASN A 618 -36.37 -6.56 -12.25
C ASN A 618 -34.90 -6.38 -12.69
N ILE A 619 -34.33 -5.19 -12.49
CA ILE A 619 -32.92 -4.92 -12.74
C ILE A 619 -32.03 -5.69 -11.74
N ILE A 620 -32.33 -5.63 -10.45
CA ILE A 620 -31.60 -6.37 -9.39
C ILE A 620 -31.61 -7.88 -9.70
N GLU A 621 -32.78 -8.43 -9.99
CA GLU A 621 -32.97 -9.84 -10.29
C GLU A 621 -32.19 -10.25 -11.55
N GLY A 622 -32.27 -9.44 -12.61
CA GLY A 622 -31.55 -9.70 -13.86
C GLY A 622 -30.03 -9.67 -13.70
N ILE A 623 -29.49 -8.74 -12.90
CA ILE A 623 -28.05 -8.70 -12.56
C ILE A 623 -27.67 -9.97 -11.79
N CYS A 624 -28.47 -10.36 -10.80
CA CYS A 624 -28.22 -11.54 -9.98
C CYS A 624 -28.21 -12.82 -10.85
N ARG A 625 -29.19 -13.00 -11.75
CA ARG A 625 -29.24 -14.10 -12.72
C ARG A 625 -28.01 -14.11 -13.65
N GLY A 626 -27.56 -12.94 -14.08
CA GLY A 626 -26.32 -12.81 -14.87
C GLY A 626 -25.09 -13.31 -14.11
N LEU A 627 -24.95 -12.95 -12.83
CA LEU A 627 -23.84 -13.40 -11.99
C LEU A 627 -23.91 -14.88 -11.63
N VAL A 628 -25.11 -15.42 -11.35
CA VAL A 628 -25.31 -16.88 -11.15
C VAL A 628 -24.80 -17.66 -12.36
N TYR A 629 -25.13 -17.20 -13.57
CA TYR A 629 -24.61 -17.80 -14.79
C TYR A 629 -23.08 -17.74 -14.88
N LEU A 630 -22.46 -16.61 -14.57
CA LEU A 630 -20.99 -16.47 -14.59
C LEU A 630 -20.29 -17.37 -13.57
N HIS A 631 -20.85 -17.52 -12.36
CA HIS A 631 -20.20 -18.24 -11.27
C HIS A 631 -20.49 -19.75 -11.26
N ARG A 632 -21.68 -20.17 -11.75
CA ARG A 632 -22.19 -21.53 -11.55
C ARG A 632 -22.68 -22.21 -12.84
N ASP A 633 -23.51 -21.55 -13.65
CA ASP A 633 -24.21 -22.26 -14.75
C ASP A 633 -23.45 -22.27 -16.07
N SER A 634 -22.43 -21.42 -16.22
CA SER A 634 -21.54 -21.44 -17.36
C SER A 634 -20.55 -22.61 -17.27
N ARG A 635 -20.07 -23.08 -18.43
CA ARG A 635 -19.07 -24.16 -18.52
C ARG A 635 -17.76 -23.87 -17.79
N LEU A 636 -17.46 -22.59 -17.59
CA LEU A 636 -16.24 -22.09 -16.98
C LEU A 636 -16.64 -21.06 -15.93
N ARG A 637 -16.22 -21.23 -14.68
CA ARG A 637 -16.45 -20.23 -13.64
C ARG A 637 -15.70 -18.95 -14.00
N ILE A 638 -16.40 -17.82 -14.08
CA ILE A 638 -15.85 -16.53 -14.49
C ILE A 638 -16.08 -15.50 -13.40
N ILE A 639 -15.01 -14.83 -12.97
CA ILE A 639 -15.07 -13.72 -12.02
C ILE A 639 -14.95 -12.40 -12.79
N HIS A 640 -15.91 -11.50 -12.63
CA HIS A 640 -16.04 -10.26 -13.40
C HIS A 640 -15.01 -9.19 -12.96
N ARG A 641 -14.87 -8.97 -11.65
CA ARG A 641 -13.92 -8.04 -10.99
C ARG A 641 -14.13 -6.53 -11.21
N ASP A 642 -15.02 -6.12 -12.11
CA ASP A 642 -15.39 -4.71 -12.30
C ASP A 642 -16.91 -4.50 -12.41
N LEU A 643 -17.67 -5.10 -11.50
CA LEU A 643 -19.14 -4.93 -11.48
C LEU A 643 -19.51 -3.59 -10.82
N LYS A 644 -20.25 -2.74 -11.55
CA LYS A 644 -20.70 -1.40 -11.12
C LYS A 644 -21.86 -0.90 -11.97
N ALA A 645 -22.56 0.15 -11.54
CA ALA A 645 -23.75 0.67 -12.23
C ALA A 645 -23.49 1.08 -13.70
N SER A 646 -22.32 1.66 -14.01
CA SER A 646 -21.98 2.05 -15.39
C SER A 646 -21.72 0.86 -16.32
N ASN A 647 -21.47 -0.33 -15.76
CA ASN A 647 -21.23 -1.56 -16.52
C ASN A 647 -22.50 -2.43 -16.66
N ILE A 648 -23.64 -1.95 -16.16
CA ILE A 648 -24.95 -2.55 -16.41
C ILE A 648 -25.65 -1.76 -17.51
N LEU A 649 -25.78 -2.34 -18.70
CA LEU A 649 -26.48 -1.73 -19.82
C LEU A 649 -27.95 -2.15 -19.84
N LEU A 650 -28.82 -1.28 -20.35
CA LEU A 650 -30.27 -1.49 -20.40
C LEU A 650 -30.73 -1.62 -21.85
N ASP A 651 -31.46 -2.70 -22.14
CA ASP A 651 -32.05 -2.90 -23.46
C ASP A 651 -33.32 -2.06 -23.65
N GLN A 652 -34.00 -2.21 -24.79
CA GLN A 652 -35.24 -1.47 -25.11
C GLN A 652 -36.38 -1.69 -24.10
N HIS A 653 -36.35 -2.78 -23.33
CA HIS A 653 -37.34 -3.14 -22.32
C HIS A 653 -36.83 -2.88 -20.89
N LEU A 654 -35.71 -2.17 -20.72
CA LEU A 654 -35.02 -1.94 -19.44
C LEU A 654 -34.51 -3.24 -18.78
N THR A 655 -34.31 -4.31 -19.55
CA THR A 655 -33.68 -5.53 -19.06
C THR A 655 -32.19 -5.29 -18.87
N PRO A 656 -31.60 -5.62 -17.70
CA PRO A 656 -30.18 -5.39 -17.44
C PRO A 656 -29.30 -6.40 -18.16
N LYS A 657 -28.18 -5.92 -18.69
CA LYS A 657 -27.11 -6.73 -19.27
C LYS A 657 -25.75 -6.32 -18.70
N ILE A 658 -25.05 -7.25 -18.08
CA ILE A 658 -23.69 -7.05 -17.57
C ILE A 658 -22.74 -6.94 -18.77
N SER A 659 -21.84 -5.95 -18.72
CA SER A 659 -20.89 -5.61 -19.77
C SER A 659 -19.48 -5.38 -19.21
N ASP A 660 -18.50 -5.21 -20.11
CA ASP A 660 -17.10 -4.87 -19.81
C ASP A 660 -16.29 -6.00 -19.15
N PHE A 661 -16.01 -7.05 -19.94
CA PHE A 661 -15.29 -8.25 -19.50
C PHE A 661 -13.78 -8.14 -19.67
N GLY A 662 -13.25 -6.96 -20.01
CA GLY A 662 -11.81 -6.73 -20.17
C GLY A 662 -11.00 -7.15 -18.95
N MET A 663 -11.62 -7.12 -17.76
CA MET A 663 -11.02 -7.45 -16.48
C MET A 663 -11.38 -8.85 -15.98
N ALA A 664 -12.20 -9.62 -16.69
CA ALA A 664 -12.67 -10.92 -16.21
C ALA A 664 -11.55 -11.98 -16.12
N ARG A 665 -11.75 -13.01 -15.28
CA ARG A 665 -10.81 -14.15 -15.15
C ARG A 665 -11.56 -15.48 -15.13
N ILE A 666 -11.01 -16.47 -15.82
CA ILE A 666 -11.52 -17.84 -15.89
C ILE A 666 -10.88 -18.67 -14.78
N PHE A 667 -11.69 -19.32 -13.94
CA PHE A 667 -11.25 -20.27 -12.92
C PHE A 667 -11.36 -21.71 -13.47
N GLY A 668 -10.34 -22.54 -13.17
CA GLY A 668 -10.43 -23.98 -13.41
C GLY A 668 -11.37 -24.67 -12.42
N CYS A 669 -11.94 -25.83 -12.76
CA CYS A 669 -12.96 -26.51 -11.94
C CYS A 669 -12.56 -26.81 -10.47
N ASN A 670 -11.27 -26.71 -10.11
CA ASN A 670 -10.74 -26.96 -8.75
C ASN A 670 -10.20 -25.69 -8.06
N GLN A 671 -10.47 -24.49 -8.60
CA GLN A 671 -10.02 -23.22 -8.03
C GLN A 671 -11.20 -22.45 -7.46
N ASP A 672 -11.18 -22.19 -6.15
CA ASP A 672 -12.19 -21.39 -5.46
C ASP A 672 -11.71 -19.95 -5.19
N GLN A 673 -10.40 -19.70 -5.25
CA GLN A 673 -9.76 -18.40 -5.01
C GLN A 673 -8.46 -18.29 -5.83
N ALA A 674 -8.11 -17.07 -6.26
CA ALA A 674 -6.86 -16.77 -6.97
C ALA A 674 -6.24 -15.45 -6.50
N ASN A 675 -4.92 -15.32 -6.68
CA ASN A 675 -4.17 -14.12 -6.28
C ASN A 675 -3.59 -13.42 -7.52
N THR A 676 -3.51 -12.09 -7.48
CA THR A 676 -2.88 -11.30 -8.53
C THR A 676 -1.98 -10.21 -7.95
N GLN A 677 -0.83 -9.98 -8.59
CA GLN A 677 0.07 -8.85 -8.26
C GLN A 677 -0.43 -7.53 -8.88
N ARG A 678 -1.37 -7.60 -9.83
CA ARG A 678 -1.92 -6.43 -10.53
C ARG A 678 -3.38 -6.25 -10.14
N VAL A 679 -3.61 -5.50 -9.07
CA VAL A 679 -4.96 -5.14 -8.60
C VAL A 679 -5.57 -4.14 -9.58
N VAL A 680 -6.71 -4.50 -10.15
CA VAL A 680 -7.41 -3.71 -11.14
C VAL A 680 -8.91 -3.79 -10.87
N GLY A 681 -9.62 -2.66 -10.85
CA GLY A 681 -11.06 -2.60 -10.67
C GLY A 681 -11.51 -1.18 -10.28
N THR A 682 -12.81 -0.98 -10.11
CA THR A 682 -13.34 0.32 -9.69
C THR A 682 -13.37 0.45 -8.16
N TYR A 683 -12.63 1.44 -7.65
CA TYR A 683 -12.62 1.78 -6.22
C TYR A 683 -14.03 2.04 -5.69
N GLY A 684 -14.31 1.51 -4.49
CA GLY A 684 -15.65 1.53 -3.86
C GLY A 684 -16.50 0.30 -4.15
N TYR A 685 -16.22 -0.46 -5.21
CA TYR A 685 -16.88 -1.74 -5.52
C TYR A 685 -15.96 -2.94 -5.28
N MET A 686 -14.65 -2.72 -5.14
CA MET A 686 -13.68 -3.77 -4.84
C MET A 686 -13.83 -4.25 -3.40
N SER A 687 -13.80 -5.57 -3.20
CA SER A 687 -13.80 -6.16 -1.86
C SER A 687 -12.48 -5.90 -1.14
N PRO A 688 -12.48 -5.82 0.21
CA PRO A 688 -11.27 -5.56 1.00
C PRO A 688 -10.12 -6.50 0.69
N GLU A 689 -10.36 -7.81 0.63
CA GLU A 689 -9.32 -8.81 0.35
C GLU A 689 -8.75 -8.70 -1.07
N TYR A 690 -9.54 -8.22 -2.04
CA TYR A 690 -9.06 -7.98 -3.40
C TYR A 690 -8.24 -6.70 -3.49
N ALA A 691 -8.70 -5.63 -2.85
CA ALA A 691 -8.02 -4.35 -2.84
C ALA A 691 -6.71 -4.39 -2.06
N MET A 692 -6.66 -5.10 -0.94
CA MET A 692 -5.53 -5.12 -0.01
C MET A 692 -4.51 -6.22 -0.31
N GLU A 693 -4.98 -7.42 -0.67
CA GLU A 693 -4.11 -8.61 -0.78
C GLU A 693 -4.05 -9.15 -2.22
N GLY A 694 -4.77 -8.54 -3.17
CA GLY A 694 -4.88 -9.02 -4.55
C GLY A 694 -5.61 -10.36 -4.67
N GLN A 695 -6.35 -10.77 -3.64
CA GLN A 695 -7.08 -12.04 -3.60
C GLN A 695 -8.50 -11.86 -4.15
N PHE A 696 -8.89 -12.66 -5.13
CA PHE A 696 -10.24 -12.58 -5.69
C PHE A 696 -10.89 -13.96 -5.84
N SER A 697 -12.23 -13.96 -5.74
CA SER A 697 -13.09 -15.14 -5.84
C SER A 697 -14.50 -14.74 -6.28
N GLU A 698 -15.45 -15.69 -6.33
CA GLU A 698 -16.87 -15.37 -6.49
C GLU A 698 -17.37 -14.39 -5.42
N LYS A 699 -16.78 -14.41 -4.21
CA LYS A 699 -17.14 -13.51 -3.10
C LYS A 699 -16.72 -12.07 -3.33
N SER A 700 -15.77 -11.81 -4.23
CA SER A 700 -15.38 -10.45 -4.61
C SER A 700 -16.46 -9.80 -5.48
N ASP A 701 -17.00 -10.53 -6.45
CA ASP A 701 -18.15 -10.07 -7.26
C ASP A 701 -19.43 -9.94 -6.42
N VAL A 702 -19.64 -10.83 -5.44
CA VAL A 702 -20.77 -10.71 -4.47
C VAL A 702 -20.68 -9.41 -3.68
N PHE A 703 -19.48 -9.01 -3.23
CA PHE A 703 -19.29 -7.73 -2.56
C PHE A 703 -19.66 -6.56 -3.48
N SER A 704 -19.16 -6.55 -4.72
CA SER A 704 -19.50 -5.52 -5.71
C SER A 704 -21.00 -5.46 -5.99
N PHE A 705 -21.67 -6.61 -6.03
CA PHE A 705 -23.12 -6.71 -6.17
C PHE A 705 -23.86 -6.12 -4.96
N GLY A 706 -23.37 -6.37 -3.73
CA GLY A 706 -23.93 -5.77 -2.52
C GLY A 706 -23.89 -4.24 -2.55
N VAL A 707 -22.77 -3.66 -2.97
CA VAL A 707 -22.64 -2.20 -3.16
C VAL A 707 -23.62 -1.70 -4.23
N LEU A 708 -23.67 -2.37 -5.38
CA LEU A 708 -24.58 -2.02 -6.47
C LEU A 708 -26.06 -2.09 -6.06
N LEU A 709 -26.42 -3.09 -5.26
CA LEU A 709 -27.77 -3.25 -4.71
C LEU A 709 -28.15 -2.05 -3.83
N LEU A 710 -27.24 -1.60 -2.97
CA LEU A 710 -27.44 -0.41 -2.12
C LEU A 710 -27.55 0.89 -2.95
N GLU A 711 -26.82 1.01 -4.06
CA GLU A 711 -26.99 2.14 -4.99
C GLU A 711 -28.36 2.13 -5.68
N ILE A 712 -28.85 0.96 -6.08
CA ILE A 712 -30.15 0.83 -6.76
C ILE A 712 -31.30 1.22 -5.81
N VAL A 713 -31.27 0.76 -4.56
CA VAL A 713 -32.35 1.06 -3.58
C VAL A 713 -32.29 2.49 -3.04
N SER A 714 -31.11 3.09 -2.93
CA SER A 714 -30.97 4.47 -2.44
C SER A 714 -31.02 5.52 -3.56
N GLY A 715 -30.74 5.13 -4.80
CA GLY A 715 -30.50 6.08 -5.90
C GLY A 715 -29.33 7.03 -5.62
N LYS A 716 -28.40 6.63 -4.75
CA LYS A 716 -27.24 7.45 -4.35
C LYS A 716 -25.96 6.78 -4.82
N LYS A 717 -25.07 7.57 -5.40
CA LYS A 717 -23.81 7.08 -5.98
C LYS A 717 -22.75 6.88 -4.89
N ASN A 718 -22.16 5.68 -4.83
CA ASN A 718 -21.16 5.31 -3.84
C ASN A 718 -19.93 6.22 -3.87
N SER A 719 -19.50 6.68 -5.06
CA SER A 719 -18.30 7.52 -5.23
C SER A 719 -18.47 8.98 -4.81
N SER A 720 -19.68 9.44 -4.48
CA SER A 720 -19.97 10.85 -4.18
C SER A 720 -20.89 11.02 -2.96
N PHE A 721 -21.00 10.00 -2.11
CA PHE A 721 -21.87 10.02 -0.93
C PHE A 721 -21.16 10.68 0.27
N TRP A 722 -21.69 11.82 0.73
CA TRP A 722 -21.26 12.57 1.91
C TRP A 722 -22.50 12.90 2.77
N TYR A 723 -22.62 12.33 3.97
CA TYR A 723 -23.69 12.71 4.90
C TYR A 723 -23.17 13.78 5.87
N GLN A 724 -23.96 14.85 6.07
CA GLN A 724 -23.55 16.13 6.67
C GLN A 724 -23.12 16.11 8.15
N GLU A 725 -23.05 14.95 8.81
CA GLU A 725 -22.62 14.85 10.22
C GLU A 725 -21.56 13.76 10.48
N SER A 726 -21.25 12.93 9.48
CA SER A 726 -20.25 11.86 9.61
C SER A 726 -19.73 11.46 8.23
N PHE A 727 -18.42 11.58 7.99
CA PHE A 727 -17.75 11.24 6.73
C PHE A 727 -17.80 9.73 6.40
N LEU A 728 -18.98 9.17 6.22
CA LEU A 728 -19.23 7.75 5.93
C LEU A 728 -19.47 7.55 4.43
N SER A 729 -18.92 6.47 3.86
CA SER A 729 -19.30 5.97 2.53
C SER A 729 -20.76 5.49 2.53
N LEU A 730 -21.35 5.21 1.35
CA LEU A 730 -22.72 4.68 1.27
C LEU A 730 -22.90 3.40 2.11
N LEU A 731 -21.90 2.51 2.08
CA LEU A 731 -21.86 1.31 2.94
C LEU A 731 -21.84 1.66 4.43
N GLY A 732 -20.98 2.60 4.84
CA GLY A 732 -20.87 2.99 6.25
C GLY A 732 -22.12 3.68 6.77
N TYR A 733 -22.77 4.50 5.93
CA TYR A 733 -24.04 5.14 6.26
C TYR A 733 -25.18 4.13 6.35
N THR A 734 -25.25 3.18 5.42
CA THR A 734 -26.20 2.06 5.47
C THR A 734 -26.02 1.25 6.76
N TRP A 735 -24.77 0.95 7.13
CA TRP A 735 -24.48 0.22 8.37
C TRP A 735 -24.86 1.00 9.63
N LYS A 736 -24.63 2.32 9.65
CA LYS A 736 -25.09 3.19 10.73
C LYS A 736 -26.61 3.12 10.88
N LEU A 737 -27.36 3.34 9.79
CA LEU A 737 -28.81 3.28 9.81
C LEU A 737 -29.36 1.90 10.19
N TRP A 738 -28.67 0.83 9.81
CA TRP A 738 -29.02 -0.53 10.19
C TRP A 738 -28.92 -0.74 11.71
N ASN A 739 -27.83 -0.27 12.32
CA ASN A 739 -27.63 -0.39 13.78
C ASN A 739 -28.52 0.56 14.60
N GLU A 740 -29.00 1.64 14.00
CA GLU A 740 -29.90 2.63 14.60
C GLU A 740 -31.39 2.29 14.37
N ASP A 741 -31.71 1.12 13.80
CA ASP A 741 -33.07 0.69 13.42
C ASP A 741 -33.81 1.72 12.52
N ASN A 742 -33.06 2.48 11.70
CA ASN A 742 -33.56 3.56 10.85
C ASN A 742 -33.25 3.33 9.36
N ILE A 743 -33.21 2.05 8.94
CA ILE A 743 -32.79 1.67 7.59
C ILE A 743 -33.72 2.18 6.48
N GLU A 744 -34.98 2.44 6.81
CA GLU A 744 -36.00 2.95 5.87
C GLU A 744 -35.65 4.33 5.33
N SER A 745 -34.89 5.13 6.08
CA SER A 745 -34.41 6.46 5.64
C SER A 745 -33.40 6.40 4.49
N LEU A 746 -32.87 5.21 4.17
CA LEU A 746 -32.00 4.99 3.02
C LEU A 746 -32.79 4.93 1.70
N ILE A 747 -34.07 4.57 1.76
CA ILE A 747 -34.91 4.27 0.59
C ILE A 747 -35.08 5.53 -0.27
N ASP A 748 -34.93 5.37 -1.57
CA ASP A 748 -35.09 6.45 -2.53
C ASP A 748 -36.55 6.95 -2.58
N ALA A 749 -36.75 8.27 -2.61
CA ALA A 749 -38.07 8.90 -2.55
C ALA A 749 -39.04 8.44 -3.68
N PRO A 750 -38.62 8.22 -4.93
CA PRO A 750 -39.51 7.72 -5.99
C PRO A 750 -39.98 6.26 -5.78
N ILE A 751 -39.36 5.49 -4.88
CA ILE A 751 -39.72 4.10 -4.60
C ILE A 751 -40.19 3.88 -3.16
N SER A 752 -40.32 4.93 -2.35
CA SER A 752 -40.67 4.84 -0.92
C SER A 752 -42.15 4.52 -0.64
N GLY A 753 -42.87 3.96 -1.61
CA GLY A 753 -44.26 3.56 -1.45
C GLY A 753 -44.41 2.42 -0.45
N ALA A 754 -45.35 2.55 0.48
CA ALA A 754 -45.59 1.60 1.58
C ALA A 754 -45.83 0.14 1.11
N THR A 755 -46.35 -0.06 -0.11
CA THR A 755 -46.63 -1.37 -0.69
C THR A 755 -45.40 -2.27 -0.79
N PHE A 756 -44.22 -1.70 -1.06
CA PHE A 756 -43.00 -2.46 -1.37
C PHE A 756 -41.91 -2.35 -0.30
N GLN A 757 -42.21 -1.66 0.80
CA GLN A 757 -41.25 -1.36 1.86
C GLN A 757 -40.56 -2.61 2.42
N GLY A 758 -41.31 -3.70 2.63
CA GLY A 758 -40.75 -4.98 3.09
C GLY A 758 -39.76 -5.59 2.09
N GLU A 759 -40.05 -5.53 0.79
CA GLU A 759 -39.15 -6.03 -0.27
C GLU A 759 -37.88 -5.17 -0.38
N ILE A 760 -38.01 -3.85 -0.24
CA ILE A 760 -36.88 -2.92 -0.31
C ILE A 760 -35.95 -3.10 0.89
N VAL A 761 -36.51 -3.17 2.11
CA VAL A 761 -35.73 -3.42 3.33
C VAL A 761 -35.02 -4.77 3.25
N ARG A 762 -35.69 -5.78 2.70
CA ARG A 762 -35.08 -7.09 2.43
C ARG A 762 -33.91 -6.99 1.46
N CYS A 763 -34.03 -6.22 0.38
CA CYS A 763 -32.90 -5.96 -0.53
C CYS A 763 -31.73 -5.25 0.17
N ILE A 764 -32.01 -4.29 1.05
CA ILE A 764 -30.95 -3.61 1.84
C ILE A 764 -30.24 -4.60 2.76
N HIS A 765 -31.00 -5.46 3.45
CA HIS A 765 -30.46 -6.51 4.31
C HIS A 765 -29.54 -7.45 3.52
N VAL A 766 -29.99 -7.92 2.36
CA VAL A 766 -29.17 -8.76 1.48
C VAL A 766 -27.93 -8.02 0.96
N GLY A 767 -28.05 -6.72 0.68
CA GLY A 767 -26.92 -5.85 0.31
C GLY A 767 -25.83 -5.83 1.39
N LEU A 768 -26.22 -5.72 2.66
CA LEU A 768 -25.31 -5.78 3.81
C LEU A 768 -24.66 -7.17 3.97
N LEU A 769 -25.43 -8.25 3.82
CA LEU A 769 -24.89 -9.62 3.85
C LEU A 769 -23.83 -9.86 2.76
N CYS A 770 -24.07 -9.31 1.56
CA CYS A 770 -23.14 -9.34 0.44
C CYS A 770 -21.86 -8.51 0.71
N ALA A 771 -21.97 -7.40 1.43
CA ALA A 771 -20.88 -6.44 1.63
C ALA A 771 -20.06 -6.66 2.93
N GLN A 772 -20.24 -7.78 3.63
CA GLN A 772 -19.50 -8.11 4.86
C GLN A 772 -17.98 -8.08 4.66
N GLU A 773 -17.23 -7.66 5.69
CA GLU A 773 -15.77 -7.49 5.62
C GLU A 773 -15.05 -8.75 5.16
N PHE A 774 -15.33 -9.89 5.79
CA PHE A 774 -14.67 -11.16 5.45
C PHE A 774 -15.41 -11.92 4.34
N ALA A 775 -14.69 -12.33 3.30
CA ALA A 775 -15.23 -13.10 2.18
C ALA A 775 -15.93 -14.41 2.58
N LYS A 776 -15.51 -15.04 3.69
CA LYS A 776 -16.12 -16.27 4.23
C LYS A 776 -17.55 -16.06 4.73
N ASP A 777 -17.86 -14.87 5.21
CA ASP A 777 -19.17 -14.55 5.80
C ASP A 777 -20.21 -14.19 4.71
N ARG A 778 -19.75 -13.75 3.54
CA ARG A 778 -20.62 -13.39 2.42
C ARG A 778 -21.32 -14.64 1.85
N PRO A 779 -22.62 -14.58 1.51
CA PRO A 779 -23.32 -15.68 0.84
C PRO A 779 -22.76 -15.93 -0.57
N SER A 780 -23.06 -17.10 -1.16
CA SER A 780 -22.85 -17.32 -2.60
C SER A 780 -23.91 -16.58 -3.40
N ILE A 781 -23.64 -16.23 -4.66
CA ILE A 781 -24.61 -15.50 -5.48
C ILE A 781 -25.93 -16.27 -5.70
N SER A 782 -25.88 -17.60 -5.77
CA SER A 782 -27.10 -18.43 -5.83
C SER A 782 -27.93 -18.31 -4.55
N THR A 783 -27.28 -18.24 -3.38
CA THR A 783 -27.98 -18.01 -2.11
C THR A 783 -28.58 -16.61 -2.08
N VAL A 784 -27.84 -15.60 -2.54
CA VAL A 784 -28.31 -14.21 -2.67
C VAL A 784 -29.57 -14.14 -3.52
N MET A 785 -29.62 -14.87 -4.64
CA MET A 785 -30.81 -14.96 -5.47
C MET A 785 -32.02 -15.48 -4.68
N SER A 786 -31.91 -16.63 -4.03
CA SER A 786 -32.97 -17.20 -3.18
C SER A 786 -33.37 -16.29 -2.01
N MET A 787 -32.44 -15.49 -1.49
CA MET A 787 -32.74 -14.46 -0.50
C MET A 787 -33.59 -13.34 -1.13
N ILE A 788 -33.21 -12.78 -2.27
CA ILE A 788 -33.93 -11.65 -2.89
C ILE A 788 -35.34 -12.05 -3.36
N VAL A 789 -35.50 -13.25 -3.94
CA VAL A 789 -36.82 -13.75 -4.38
C VAL A 789 -37.67 -14.36 -3.24
N SER A 790 -37.24 -14.20 -1.99
CA SER A 790 -37.96 -14.65 -0.77
C SER A 790 -38.23 -16.15 -0.67
N GLU A 791 -37.40 -17.00 -1.27
CA GLU A 791 -37.42 -18.46 -1.05
C GLU A 791 -36.92 -18.83 0.35
N ILE A 792 -35.97 -18.05 0.89
CA ILE A 792 -35.46 -18.19 2.25
C ILE A 792 -36.24 -17.23 3.16
N VAL A 793 -37.12 -17.75 4.02
CA VAL A 793 -37.99 -16.89 4.85
C VAL A 793 -37.18 -16.03 5.82
N ASP A 794 -36.27 -16.65 6.58
CA ASP A 794 -35.49 -15.99 7.63
C ASP A 794 -34.06 -15.68 7.16
N LEU A 795 -33.68 -14.39 7.17
CA LEU A 795 -32.34 -13.94 6.82
C LEU A 795 -31.45 -13.81 8.07
N PRO A 796 -30.18 -14.25 8.01
CA PRO A 796 -29.24 -14.08 9.13
C PRO A 796 -28.90 -12.61 9.33
N ALA A 797 -28.64 -12.20 10.57
CA ALA A 797 -28.20 -10.82 10.85
C ALA A 797 -26.85 -10.53 10.14
N PRO A 798 -26.70 -9.36 9.50
CA PRO A 798 -25.46 -9.00 8.82
C PRO A 798 -24.38 -8.64 9.84
N LYS A 799 -23.14 -9.05 9.57
CA LYS A 799 -21.95 -8.55 10.27
C LYS A 799 -21.46 -7.25 9.64
N GLN A 800 -20.49 -6.61 10.28
CA GLN A 800 -19.91 -5.36 9.80
C GLN A 800 -19.44 -5.46 8.34
N PRO A 801 -19.92 -4.58 7.44
CA PRO A 801 -19.44 -4.50 6.09
C PRO A 801 -18.00 -3.99 6.03
N GLY A 802 -17.29 -4.35 4.96
CA GLY A 802 -15.95 -3.84 4.69
C GLY A 802 -16.02 -2.38 4.24
N PHE A 803 -16.02 -1.44 5.18
CA PHE A 803 -15.97 0.00 4.90
C PHE A 803 -15.09 0.73 5.92
N ILE A 804 -14.51 1.86 5.51
CA ILE A 804 -13.64 2.67 6.38
C ILE A 804 -14.53 3.58 7.24
N GLN A 805 -14.54 3.36 8.55
CA GLN A 805 -15.17 4.26 9.53
C GLN A 805 -14.18 5.37 9.92
N ARG A 806 -14.50 6.62 9.60
CA ARG A 806 -13.75 7.79 10.09
C ARG A 806 -14.18 8.03 11.55
N GLN A 807 -13.33 7.72 12.53
CA GLN A 807 -13.62 8.07 13.94
C GLN A 807 -13.68 9.59 14.07
N LEU A 808 -14.87 10.11 14.37
CA LEU A 808 -15.03 11.44 14.95
C LEU A 808 -14.64 11.33 16.43
N TYR A 809 -13.70 12.16 16.88
CA TYR A 809 -13.58 12.47 18.29
C TYR A 809 -14.93 13.01 18.76
N SER A 810 -15.72 12.18 19.45
CA SER A 810 -16.89 12.66 20.18
C SER A 810 -16.37 13.62 21.23
N SER A 811 -16.68 14.90 21.05
CA SER A 811 -16.61 15.92 22.07
C SER A 811 -17.66 15.60 23.15
N HIS A 812 -17.38 14.61 23.98
CA HIS A 812 -17.99 14.51 25.31
C HIS A 812 -17.09 15.23 26.30
N MET A 813 -17.05 16.56 26.19
CA MET A 813 -16.84 17.37 27.38
C MET A 813 -18.18 17.51 28.07
N GLY A 814 -18.21 17.02 29.30
CA GLY A 814 -19.35 17.15 30.19
C GLY A 814 -19.79 18.61 30.32
N SER A 815 -21.10 18.76 30.44
CA SER A 815 -21.76 19.99 30.85
C SER A 815 -21.19 20.52 32.16
N SER A 816 -20.53 21.68 32.10
CA SER A 816 -20.38 22.59 33.25
C SER A 816 -20.32 24.03 32.76
N SER A 817 -21.46 24.70 32.93
CA SER A 817 -21.69 26.15 33.14
C SER A 817 -20.57 27.14 32.79
N THR A 818 -20.86 27.93 31.74
CA THR A 818 -20.66 29.39 31.61
C THR A 818 -19.67 30.10 32.55
N SER A 819 -18.60 30.62 31.97
CA SER A 819 -18.11 31.97 32.30
C SER A 819 -17.52 32.61 31.04
N ASP A 820 -18.17 33.69 30.61
CA ASP A 820 -17.77 34.56 29.51
C ASP A 820 -16.31 35.03 29.65
N GLN A 821 -15.50 34.82 28.61
CA GLN A 821 -14.42 35.73 28.28
C GLN A 821 -14.42 36.05 26.79
N ASN A 822 -14.69 37.33 26.52
CA ASN A 822 -14.65 37.99 25.23
C ASN A 822 -13.31 37.75 24.52
N PHE A 823 -13.32 37.00 23.41
CA PHE A 823 -12.34 37.17 22.35
C PHE A 823 -12.96 37.99 21.22
N SER A 824 -12.36 39.15 21.00
CA SER A 824 -12.66 40.09 19.92
C SER A 824 -12.65 39.40 18.56
N THR A 825 -13.76 39.52 17.84
CA THR A 825 -13.90 39.17 16.42
C THR A 825 -13.00 40.04 15.56
N ASN A 826 -11.80 39.56 15.24
CA ASN A 826 -11.12 39.99 14.02
C ASN A 826 -11.63 39.10 12.88
N ASN A 827 -12.57 39.65 12.09
CA ASN A 827 -12.92 39.11 10.79
C ASN A 827 -11.69 39.17 9.87
N GLN A 828 -10.87 38.12 9.86
CA GLN A 828 -10.03 37.80 8.71
C GLN A 828 -10.84 36.93 7.75
N ALA A 829 -10.95 37.41 6.51
CA ALA A 829 -11.47 36.62 5.40
C ALA A 829 -10.69 35.28 5.28
N PRO A 830 -11.31 34.21 4.76
CA PRO A 830 -10.63 32.93 4.61
C PRO A 830 -9.37 33.12 3.74
N VAL A 831 -8.22 32.70 4.28
CA VAL A 831 -6.95 32.67 3.54
C VAL A 831 -7.16 31.77 2.32
N LYS A 832 -7.01 32.33 1.11
CA LYS A 832 -7.07 31.55 -0.13
C LYS A 832 -5.75 30.81 -0.31
N ASP A 833 -5.79 29.48 -0.35
CA ASP A 833 -4.62 28.65 -0.62
C ASP A 833 -4.26 28.69 -2.11
N VAL A 834 -3.23 29.45 -2.47
CA VAL A 834 -2.72 29.54 -3.85
C VAL A 834 -1.75 28.39 -4.13
N VAL A 835 -2.02 27.60 -5.18
CA VAL A 835 -1.24 26.38 -5.52
C VAL A 835 -0.43 26.50 -6.82
N TRP A 836 -0.66 27.56 -7.62
CA TRP A 836 0.07 27.84 -8.86
C TRP A 836 -0.04 29.33 -9.24
N VAL A 837 1.02 29.91 -9.80
CA VAL A 837 1.09 31.34 -10.19
C VAL A 837 1.74 31.49 -11.57
N ALA A 838 1.01 32.07 -12.53
CA ALA A 838 1.49 32.28 -13.89
C ALA A 838 2.60 33.35 -13.97
N ASN A 839 2.33 34.55 -13.44
CA ASN A 839 3.19 35.72 -13.56
C ASN A 839 4.11 35.93 -12.33
N LYS A 840 4.64 34.84 -11.77
CA LYS A 840 5.44 34.87 -10.52
C LYS A 840 6.68 35.79 -10.56
N ASN A 841 7.26 35.99 -11.75
CA ASN A 841 8.43 36.84 -11.96
C ASN A 841 8.08 38.25 -12.44
N SER A 842 6.80 38.53 -12.69
CA SER A 842 6.31 39.81 -13.23
C SER A 842 4.91 40.10 -12.66
N PRO A 843 4.80 40.38 -11.35
CA PRO A 843 3.53 40.58 -10.68
C PRO A 843 2.80 41.84 -11.19
N LEU A 844 1.47 41.81 -11.10
CA LEU A 844 0.63 42.97 -11.30
C LEU A 844 0.62 43.82 -10.02
N ASN A 845 0.69 45.13 -10.17
CA ASN A 845 0.67 46.08 -9.04
C ASN A 845 -0.74 46.63 -8.75
N ASP A 846 -1.74 46.19 -9.51
CA ASP A 846 -3.14 46.61 -9.43
C ASP A 846 -4.08 45.48 -9.91
N SER A 847 -5.39 45.70 -9.83
CA SER A 847 -6.44 44.77 -10.28
C SER A 847 -6.80 44.95 -11.77
N SER A 848 -5.86 45.42 -12.60
CA SER A 848 -6.08 45.62 -14.04
C SER A 848 -5.70 44.39 -14.89
N GLY A 849 -5.47 43.25 -14.24
CA GLY A 849 -5.03 42.01 -14.88
C GLY A 849 -6.06 41.43 -15.83
N ILE A 850 -5.61 41.04 -17.02
CA ILE A 850 -6.44 40.33 -18.01
C ILE A 850 -5.81 38.97 -18.26
N PHE A 851 -6.60 37.90 -18.10
CA PHE A 851 -6.21 36.56 -18.51
C PHE A 851 -7.02 36.15 -19.74
N ARG A 852 -6.34 35.77 -20.81
CA ARG A 852 -6.98 35.44 -22.10
C ARG A 852 -6.28 34.31 -22.84
N ALA A 853 -7.02 33.66 -23.73
CA ALA A 853 -6.45 32.88 -24.81
C ALA A 853 -6.25 33.79 -26.05
N SER A 854 -5.05 33.83 -26.61
CA SER A 854 -4.74 34.59 -27.82
C SER A 854 -5.22 33.85 -29.08
N LYS A 855 -5.37 34.60 -30.17
CA LYS A 855 -5.72 34.05 -31.50
C LYS A 855 -4.71 33.03 -32.01
N ASP A 856 -3.48 33.10 -31.52
CA ASP A 856 -2.38 32.21 -31.88
C ASP A 856 -2.33 30.96 -30.97
N GLY A 857 -3.38 30.72 -30.17
CA GLY A 857 -3.51 29.53 -29.32
C GLY A 857 -2.64 29.56 -28.07
N ASN A 858 -2.29 30.74 -27.54
CA ASN A 858 -1.51 30.90 -26.31
C ASN A 858 -2.34 31.44 -25.15
N LEU A 859 -2.10 30.99 -23.92
CA LEU A 859 -2.61 31.63 -22.71
C LEU A 859 -1.72 32.82 -22.35
N GLN A 860 -2.31 33.98 -22.09
CA GLN A 860 -1.61 35.22 -21.78
C GLN A 860 -2.18 35.91 -20.54
N VAL A 861 -1.28 36.42 -19.69
CA VAL A 861 -1.60 37.40 -18.64
C VAL A 861 -1.14 38.77 -19.13
N LEU A 862 -2.02 39.77 -19.12
CA LEU A 862 -1.72 41.14 -19.52
C LEU A 862 -2.02 42.11 -18.37
N ASN A 863 -1.34 43.25 -18.38
CA ASN A 863 -1.71 44.39 -17.53
C ASN A 863 -2.78 45.28 -18.20
N GLY A 864 -3.31 46.26 -17.48
CA GLY A 864 -4.31 47.22 -17.98
C GLY A 864 -3.86 48.09 -19.17
N LYS A 865 -2.58 47.99 -19.59
CA LYS A 865 -2.03 48.61 -20.80
C LYS A 865 -1.84 47.61 -21.95
N ASN A 866 -2.42 46.41 -21.86
CA ASN A 866 -2.26 45.30 -22.81
C ASN A 866 -0.80 44.84 -23.02
N GLN A 867 0.09 45.04 -22.05
CA GLN A 867 1.43 44.44 -22.10
C GLN A 867 1.37 43.01 -21.56
N ILE A 868 1.97 42.06 -22.29
CA ILE A 868 2.03 40.65 -21.91
C ILE A 868 3.04 40.48 -20.77
N LEU A 869 2.58 40.04 -19.60
CA LEU A 869 3.39 39.74 -18.43
C LEU A 869 3.80 38.28 -18.36
N TRP A 870 2.99 37.39 -18.94
CA TRP A 870 3.27 35.96 -19.04
C TRP A 870 2.55 35.37 -20.26
N SER A 871 3.16 34.38 -20.91
CA SER A 871 2.60 33.66 -22.07
C SER A 871 2.99 32.19 -22.00
N SER A 872 2.07 31.27 -22.36
CA SER A 872 2.32 29.82 -22.40
C SER A 872 3.33 29.40 -23.47
N ASN A 873 3.59 30.24 -24.48
CA ASN A 873 4.59 30.04 -25.53
C ASN A 873 4.54 28.66 -26.22
N VAL A 874 3.35 28.22 -26.61
CA VAL A 874 3.13 27.04 -27.46
C VAL A 874 3.68 27.35 -28.86
N SER A 875 4.78 26.72 -29.25
CA SER A 875 5.46 26.97 -30.53
C SER A 875 4.87 26.16 -31.68
N ASN A 876 4.48 26.85 -32.76
CA ASN A 876 4.17 26.38 -34.13
C ASN A 876 3.67 24.93 -34.25
N VAL A 877 2.39 24.71 -33.93
CA VAL A 877 1.62 23.63 -34.55
C VAL A 877 1.20 24.15 -35.93
N ASP A 878 1.56 23.44 -37.00
CA ASP A 878 1.33 23.82 -38.40
C ASP A 878 -0.07 24.43 -38.60
N VAL A 879 -0.11 25.74 -38.85
CA VAL A 879 -1.34 26.51 -38.97
C VAL A 879 -1.92 26.31 -40.37
N GLY A 880 -2.62 25.19 -40.53
CA GLY A 880 -3.46 24.88 -41.67
C GLY A 880 -4.92 24.67 -41.25
N GLY A 881 -5.68 25.77 -41.11
CA GLY A 881 -7.16 25.76 -41.01
C GLY A 881 -7.76 25.68 -39.59
N ASN A 882 -8.60 26.67 -39.25
CA ASN A 882 -9.50 26.76 -38.08
C ASN A 882 -9.04 26.06 -36.79
N PHE A 883 -8.05 26.66 -36.12
CA PHE A 883 -7.57 26.21 -34.81
C PHE A 883 -8.48 26.75 -33.69
N SER A 884 -9.27 25.88 -33.05
CA SER A 884 -10.02 26.23 -31.83
C SER A 884 -9.33 25.59 -30.61
N ALA A 885 -8.53 26.36 -29.89
CA ALA A 885 -7.97 25.94 -28.60
C ALA A 885 -8.85 26.45 -27.45
N ALA A 886 -9.12 25.59 -26.47
CA ALA A 886 -9.90 25.91 -25.29
C ALA A 886 -9.07 25.66 -24.02
N ALA A 887 -9.14 26.60 -23.08
CA ALA A 887 -8.52 26.47 -21.78
C ALA A 887 -9.54 25.89 -20.80
N GLN A 888 -9.16 24.85 -20.07
CA GLN A 888 -10.02 24.16 -19.12
C GLN A 888 -9.24 23.80 -17.86
N ILE A 889 -9.84 24.03 -16.70
CA ILE A 889 -9.35 23.44 -15.46
C ILE A 889 -10.02 22.09 -15.22
N LEU A 890 -9.22 21.07 -14.93
CA LEU A 890 -9.71 19.73 -14.62
C LEU A 890 -10.00 19.60 -13.12
N ASP A 891 -10.81 18.61 -12.72
CA ASP A 891 -11.10 18.31 -11.31
C ASP A 891 -9.83 18.00 -10.48
N SER A 892 -8.72 17.70 -11.15
CA SER A 892 -7.41 17.53 -10.52
C SER A 892 -6.71 18.85 -10.15
N GLY A 893 -7.27 20.00 -10.51
CA GLY A 893 -6.61 21.31 -10.40
C GLY A 893 -5.63 21.61 -11.54
N ASN A 894 -5.51 20.73 -12.54
CA ASN A 894 -4.65 20.97 -13.72
C ASN A 894 -5.34 21.90 -14.70
N LEU A 895 -4.75 23.07 -14.96
CA LEU A 895 -5.15 23.95 -16.06
C LEU A 895 -4.53 23.45 -17.35
N VAL A 896 -5.37 23.02 -18.30
CA VAL A 896 -4.96 22.52 -19.62
C VAL A 896 -5.44 23.47 -20.71
N LEU A 897 -4.60 23.67 -21.71
CA LEU A 897 -4.96 24.25 -23.00
C LEU A 897 -5.00 23.12 -24.01
N ARG A 898 -6.15 22.92 -24.66
CA ARG A 898 -6.36 21.78 -25.55
C ARG A 898 -7.06 22.17 -26.84
N THR A 899 -6.74 21.47 -27.91
CA THR A 899 -7.52 21.45 -29.16
C THR A 899 -8.61 20.38 -29.04
N LYS A 900 -9.33 20.12 -30.14
CA LYS A 900 -10.36 19.08 -30.18
C LYS A 900 -9.79 17.67 -29.98
N ASP A 901 -8.55 17.46 -30.42
CA ASP A 901 -7.92 16.14 -30.48
C ASP A 901 -6.76 15.98 -29.47
N ASP A 902 -6.12 17.07 -28.99
CA ASP A 902 -4.91 16.99 -28.16
C ASP A 902 -4.80 18.07 -27.06
N VAL A 903 -4.08 17.78 -25.98
CA VAL A 903 -3.64 18.78 -24.98
C VAL A 903 -2.34 19.41 -25.48
N ILE A 904 -2.35 20.72 -25.74
CA ILE A 904 -1.20 21.45 -26.32
C ILE A 904 -0.37 22.18 -25.26
N TRP A 905 -0.91 22.41 -24.06
CA TRP A 905 -0.18 22.94 -22.91
C TRP A 905 -0.89 22.56 -21.59
N GLN A 906 -0.15 22.38 -20.51
CA GLN A 906 -0.75 22.14 -19.19
C GLN A 906 0.10 22.68 -18.03
N SER A 907 -0.57 23.17 -16.98
CA SER A 907 0.07 23.71 -15.78
C SER A 907 0.92 22.69 -15.01
N PHE A 908 0.55 21.40 -15.06
CA PHE A 908 1.28 20.33 -14.37
C PHE A 908 2.68 20.05 -14.92
N ASP A 909 3.00 20.58 -16.11
CA ASP A 909 4.37 20.54 -16.67
C ASP A 909 5.26 21.69 -16.17
N HIS A 910 4.68 22.66 -15.47
CA HIS A 910 5.37 23.85 -14.94
C HIS A 910 5.23 23.92 -13.41
N LEU A 911 5.96 23.03 -12.73
CA LEU A 911 5.92 22.87 -11.27
C LEU A 911 6.33 24.16 -10.53
N ALA A 912 5.58 24.49 -9.47
CA ALA A 912 5.87 25.59 -8.54
C ALA A 912 6.45 25.02 -7.23
N ASP A 913 6.03 25.51 -6.07
CA ASP A 913 6.39 25.00 -4.74
C ASP A 913 5.47 23.87 -4.25
N SER A 914 4.34 23.69 -4.92
CA SER A 914 3.26 22.78 -4.55
C SER A 914 3.18 21.58 -5.52
N PHE A 915 3.16 20.38 -4.96
CA PHE A 915 3.08 19.11 -5.67
C PHE A 915 1.70 18.48 -5.43
N LEU A 916 0.84 18.62 -6.44
CA LEU A 916 -0.55 18.16 -6.46
C LEU A 916 -0.63 16.70 -6.94
N PRO A 917 -1.71 15.98 -6.59
CA PRO A 917 -1.92 14.61 -7.07
C PRO A 917 -1.95 14.51 -8.59
N ASN A 918 -1.31 13.46 -9.11
CA ASN A 918 -1.03 13.17 -10.52
C ASN A 918 0.02 14.08 -11.19
N MET A 919 0.61 15.04 -10.48
CA MET A 919 1.82 15.72 -10.96
C MET A 919 2.99 14.73 -11.01
N ARG A 920 3.91 14.92 -11.97
CA ARG A 920 5.07 14.04 -12.16
C ARG A 920 6.37 14.82 -11.93
N LEU A 921 7.19 14.31 -11.02
CA LEU A 921 8.62 14.62 -10.98
C LEU A 921 9.33 13.65 -11.91
N SER A 922 10.25 14.13 -12.75
CA SER A 922 10.94 13.27 -13.71
C SER A 922 12.37 13.71 -13.94
N THR A 923 13.23 12.73 -14.27
CA THR A 923 14.58 12.95 -14.76
C THR A 923 14.84 12.02 -15.95
N THR A 924 15.46 12.56 -16.99
CA THR A 924 15.97 11.80 -18.14
C THR A 924 17.49 11.59 -17.97
N LYS A 925 18.10 10.61 -18.66
CA LYS A 925 19.57 10.44 -18.68
C LYS A 925 20.30 11.67 -19.26
N ASN A 926 19.63 12.42 -20.13
CA ASN A 926 20.09 13.74 -20.56
C ASN A 926 19.75 14.75 -19.44
N LEU A 927 20.72 15.01 -18.57
CA LEU A 927 20.67 15.89 -17.39
C LEU A 927 20.02 17.29 -17.56
N ASN A 928 19.61 17.68 -18.77
CA ASN A 928 19.05 18.99 -19.13
C ASN A 928 17.53 19.09 -18.99
N GLU A 929 16.78 17.99 -18.86
CA GLU A 929 15.32 18.02 -18.66
C GLU A 929 14.92 17.39 -17.31
N LYS A 930 15.15 18.13 -16.22
CA LYS A 930 14.67 17.77 -14.88
C LYS A 930 13.40 18.57 -14.56
N LYS A 931 12.28 17.89 -14.30
CA LYS A 931 11.09 18.52 -13.72
C LYS A 931 11.33 18.67 -12.22
N THR A 932 11.51 19.91 -11.75
CA THR A 932 11.84 20.21 -10.35
C THR A 932 10.80 21.10 -9.69
N LEU A 933 10.41 20.75 -8.46
CA LEU A 933 9.65 21.62 -7.58
C LEU A 933 10.59 22.70 -7.03
N ARG A 934 10.14 23.94 -6.88
CA ARG A 934 10.96 25.05 -6.39
C ARG A 934 10.26 25.76 -5.24
N SER A 935 10.94 25.91 -4.11
CA SER A 935 10.36 26.66 -2.99
C SER A 935 10.19 28.13 -3.37
N TRP A 936 9.12 28.78 -2.89
CA TRP A 936 8.98 30.23 -2.96
C TRP A 936 10.04 30.95 -2.14
N LYS A 937 10.22 32.25 -2.40
CA LYS A 937 11.12 33.11 -1.62
C LYS A 937 10.53 33.43 -0.24
N SER A 938 9.22 33.68 -0.17
CA SER A 938 8.46 33.77 1.09
C SER A 938 6.99 33.44 0.86
N LEU A 939 6.20 33.34 1.94
CA LEU A 939 4.73 33.19 1.88
C LEU A 939 4.03 34.32 1.10
N SER A 940 4.68 35.48 0.96
CA SER A 940 4.15 36.67 0.27
C SER A 940 4.84 36.96 -1.07
N ASP A 941 5.85 36.18 -1.46
CA ASP A 941 6.64 36.37 -2.67
C ASP A 941 6.85 35.01 -3.37
N PRO A 942 6.02 34.69 -4.40
CA PRO A 942 6.04 33.40 -5.09
C PRO A 942 7.20 33.27 -6.10
N SER A 943 8.13 34.22 -6.15
CA SER A 943 9.33 34.10 -6.99
C SER A 943 10.24 32.96 -6.50
N ASP A 944 10.97 32.34 -7.44
CA ASP A 944 11.75 31.12 -7.17
C ASP A 944 12.93 31.39 -6.21
N ARG A 945 13.08 30.56 -5.16
CA ARG A 945 14.27 30.50 -4.29
C ARG A 945 15.25 29.40 -4.73
N ARG A 946 16.40 29.29 -4.04
CA ARG A 946 17.50 28.33 -4.29
C ARG A 946 17.18 26.85 -4.01
N LEU A 947 16.11 26.52 -3.26
CA LEU A 947 15.81 25.13 -2.92
C LEU A 947 14.97 24.46 -4.02
N THR A 948 15.41 23.29 -4.48
CA THR A 948 14.72 22.53 -5.52
C THR A 948 14.57 21.06 -5.15
N LEU A 949 13.38 20.50 -5.31
CA LEU A 949 13.12 19.06 -5.16
C LEU A 949 13.09 18.42 -6.55
N CYS A 950 13.84 17.34 -6.73
CA CYS A 950 13.90 16.61 -7.99
C CYS A 950 13.99 15.11 -7.77
N MET A 951 13.75 14.36 -8.86
CA MET A 951 14.05 12.94 -8.90
C MET A 951 15.49 12.71 -9.35
N ASP A 952 16.15 11.74 -8.75
CA ASP A 952 17.42 11.22 -9.23
C ASP A 952 17.24 9.79 -9.74
N GLY A 953 17.77 9.54 -10.93
CA GLY A 953 17.45 8.38 -11.77
C GLY A 953 18.67 7.58 -12.22
N PHE A 954 19.84 7.80 -11.63
CA PHE A 954 21.07 7.14 -12.12
C PHE A 954 21.10 5.62 -11.88
N ILE A 955 20.43 5.07 -10.83
CA ILE A 955 20.50 3.63 -10.49
C ILE A 955 19.19 3.09 -9.89
N LEU A 956 18.68 3.73 -8.82
CA LEU A 956 17.35 3.48 -8.23
C LEU A 956 16.68 4.82 -7.94
N PRO A 957 15.38 4.99 -8.23
CA PRO A 957 14.74 6.28 -8.09
C PRO A 957 14.72 6.76 -6.64
N GLN A 958 15.13 8.00 -6.42
CA GLN A 958 15.10 8.67 -5.11
C GLN A 958 14.74 10.15 -5.26
N LEU A 959 14.23 10.78 -4.20
CA LEU A 959 13.99 12.21 -4.13
C LEU A 959 15.20 12.92 -3.52
N LEU A 960 15.59 14.04 -4.11
CA LEU A 960 16.59 14.95 -3.53
C LEU A 960 16.09 16.38 -3.47
N ILE A 961 16.29 17.00 -2.32
CA ILE A 961 16.22 18.45 -2.15
C ILE A 961 17.63 19.01 -2.30
N TRP A 962 17.81 19.96 -3.20
CA TRP A 962 19.06 20.67 -3.45
C TRP A 962 18.96 22.10 -2.98
N GLU A 963 20.02 22.64 -2.39
CA GLU A 963 20.21 24.08 -2.19
C GLU A 963 21.35 24.56 -3.11
N GLY A 964 21.01 25.14 -4.26
CA GLY A 964 21.99 25.42 -5.30
C GLY A 964 22.63 24.13 -5.85
N TYR A 965 23.92 23.92 -5.59
CA TYR A 965 24.68 22.72 -6.03
C TYR A 965 24.93 21.69 -4.90
N HIS A 966 24.42 21.94 -3.69
CA HIS A 966 24.62 21.05 -2.55
C HIS A 966 23.35 20.25 -2.25
N PRO A 967 23.44 18.92 -2.04
CA PRO A 967 22.29 18.14 -1.61
C PRO A 967 21.95 18.49 -0.16
N HIS A 968 20.72 18.95 0.07
CA HIS A 968 20.19 19.35 1.39
C HIS A 968 19.48 18.19 2.09
N TRP A 969 18.81 17.32 1.34
CA TRP A 969 18.14 16.12 1.86
C TRP A 969 17.95 15.08 0.76
N ARG A 970 17.95 13.79 1.11
CA ARG A 970 17.62 12.69 0.19
C ARG A 970 16.67 11.69 0.83
N SER A 971 15.75 11.14 0.05
CA SER A 971 15.05 9.92 0.44
C SER A 971 15.96 8.70 0.26
N GLY A 972 15.58 7.59 0.88
CA GLY A 972 16.02 6.27 0.41
C GLY A 972 15.40 5.90 -0.94
N SER A 973 15.89 4.82 -1.53
CA SER A 973 15.48 4.34 -2.85
C SER A 973 14.02 3.85 -2.89
N TRP A 974 13.43 3.84 -4.07
CA TRP A 974 12.12 3.23 -4.30
C TRP A 974 12.20 1.71 -4.22
N ASN A 975 11.35 1.10 -3.40
CA ASN A 975 11.33 -0.35 -3.14
C ASN A 975 10.27 -1.12 -3.94
N GLY A 976 9.60 -0.47 -4.91
CA GLY A 976 8.48 -1.03 -5.66
C GLY A 976 7.11 -0.53 -5.19
N ASN A 977 6.99 -0.02 -3.96
CA ASN A 977 5.73 0.46 -3.40
C ASN A 977 5.79 1.93 -2.93
N TYR A 978 6.90 2.36 -2.33
CA TYR A 978 7.12 3.73 -1.85
C TYR A 978 8.63 4.06 -1.81
N LEU A 979 8.97 5.33 -1.60
CA LEU A 979 10.35 5.78 -1.39
C LEU A 979 10.74 5.60 0.07
N ILE A 980 11.83 4.87 0.33
CA ILE A 980 12.31 4.56 1.69
C ILE A 980 12.67 5.86 2.43
N GLY A 981 12.40 5.96 3.73
CA GLY A 981 12.80 7.10 4.56
C GLY A 981 12.03 8.40 4.32
N VAL A 982 11.03 8.41 3.43
CA VAL A 982 10.06 9.51 3.33
C VAL A 982 8.96 9.28 4.35
N GLN A 983 9.10 9.86 5.54
CA GLN A 983 8.01 9.92 6.50
C GLN A 983 7.02 11.00 6.06
N PHE A 984 5.90 10.56 5.48
CA PHE A 984 4.73 11.40 5.50
C PHE A 984 4.20 11.35 6.93
N ASN A 985 4.41 12.43 7.68
CA ASN A 985 3.66 12.64 8.92
C ASN A 985 2.16 12.51 8.61
N PHE A 986 1.32 12.41 9.64
CA PHE A 986 -0.14 12.52 9.62
C PHE A 986 -0.93 11.21 9.61
N THR A 987 -1.61 11.02 10.74
CA THR A 987 -2.74 10.14 11.03
C THR A 987 -3.97 10.34 10.13
N GLU A 988 -3.98 11.32 9.22
CA GLU A 988 -5.08 11.59 8.28
C GLU A 988 -4.81 11.19 6.82
N PHE A 989 -3.57 10.81 6.46
CA PHE A 989 -3.15 10.50 5.08
C PHE A 989 -2.78 9.01 4.86
N ILE A 990 -3.58 8.09 5.40
CA ILE A 990 -3.37 6.63 5.25
C ILE A 990 -3.40 6.16 3.78
N ASN A 991 -3.76 7.03 2.83
CA ASN A 991 -4.18 6.66 1.49
C ASN A 991 -3.45 7.45 0.39
N ALA A 992 -2.13 7.66 0.48
CA ALA A 992 -1.40 8.35 -0.56
C ALA A 992 -0.11 7.61 -0.94
N GLN A 993 0.06 7.31 -2.22
CA GLN A 993 1.15 6.48 -2.73
C GLN A 993 1.95 7.25 -3.79
N MET A 994 3.26 7.32 -3.60
CA MET A 994 4.16 7.77 -4.64
C MET A 994 4.54 6.57 -5.50
N VAL A 995 4.05 6.55 -6.73
CA VAL A 995 4.36 5.49 -7.69
C VAL A 995 5.50 5.99 -8.54
N VAL A 996 6.55 5.19 -8.62
CA VAL A 996 7.66 5.44 -9.51
C VAL A 996 7.55 4.51 -10.71
N SER A 997 7.67 5.07 -11.90
CA SER A 997 7.67 4.33 -13.15
C SER A 997 8.93 4.65 -13.94
N SER A 998 9.60 3.59 -14.41
CA SER A 998 10.59 3.68 -15.49
C SER A 998 9.89 3.31 -16.80
N ASP A 999 9.69 4.26 -17.69
CA ASP A 999 9.17 3.96 -19.02
C ASP A 999 10.27 3.32 -19.89
N LYS A 1000 9.89 2.55 -20.93
CA LYS A 1000 10.82 1.80 -21.81
C LYS A 1000 11.71 2.67 -22.71
N GLU A 1001 11.81 3.97 -22.47
CA GLU A 1001 12.72 4.90 -23.15
C GLU A 1001 13.37 5.88 -22.15
N GLU A 1002 14.27 5.36 -21.31
CA GLU A 1002 15.34 6.13 -20.65
C GLU A 1002 14.96 7.30 -19.71
N SER A 1003 13.74 7.30 -19.16
CA SER A 1003 13.29 8.27 -18.15
C SER A 1003 12.72 7.61 -16.89
N VAL A 1004 13.02 8.20 -15.74
CA VAL A 1004 12.47 7.81 -14.43
C VAL A 1004 11.56 8.94 -13.97
N SER A 1005 10.32 8.60 -13.63
CA SER A 1005 9.36 9.55 -13.07
C SER A 1005 8.68 9.00 -11.83
N ALA A 1006 8.37 9.88 -10.88
CA ALA A 1006 7.43 9.55 -9.82
C ALA A 1006 6.28 10.53 -9.83
N ALA A 1007 5.13 9.94 -9.57
CA ALA A 1007 3.88 10.65 -9.45
C ALA A 1007 3.28 10.30 -8.10
N TYR A 1008 2.66 11.31 -7.52
CA TYR A 1008 1.97 11.19 -6.26
C TYR A 1008 0.48 10.99 -6.51
N PHE A 1009 -0.10 9.95 -5.90
CA PHE A 1009 -1.50 9.59 -6.06
C PHE A 1009 -2.18 9.49 -4.69
N TYR A 1010 -3.49 9.75 -4.67
CA TYR A 1010 -4.35 9.34 -3.56
C TYR A 1010 -5.09 8.06 -3.91
N LEU A 1011 -5.27 7.22 -2.90
CA LEU A 1011 -6.16 6.07 -2.88
C LEU A 1011 -7.62 6.49 -2.59
N ASN A 1012 -7.88 7.74 -2.15
CA ASN A 1012 -9.22 8.30 -1.92
C ASN A 1012 -9.37 9.72 -2.54
N LYS A 1013 -10.40 9.96 -3.36
CA LYS A 1013 -10.62 11.20 -4.13
C LYS A 1013 -11.36 12.33 -3.38
N SER A 1014 -11.68 12.16 -2.10
CA SER A 1014 -12.52 13.10 -1.35
C SER A 1014 -11.82 14.29 -0.71
N LEU A 1015 -10.49 14.30 -0.73
CA LEU A 1015 -9.66 15.30 -0.08
C LEU A 1015 -8.66 15.79 -1.12
N LEU A 1016 -8.75 17.06 -1.53
CA LEU A 1016 -7.61 17.68 -2.21
C LEU A 1016 -6.53 17.84 -1.15
N SER A 1017 -5.32 17.36 -1.43
CA SER A 1017 -4.18 17.64 -0.59
C SER A 1017 -2.96 17.87 -1.47
N THR A 1018 -2.04 18.67 -0.98
CA THR A 1018 -0.85 19.12 -1.71
C THR A 1018 0.38 18.94 -0.82
N TYR A 1019 1.52 18.63 -1.43
CA TYR A 1019 2.81 18.74 -0.75
C TYR A 1019 3.50 20.03 -1.14
N MET A 1020 3.79 20.86 -0.16
CA MET A 1020 4.50 22.11 -0.36
C MET A 1020 5.96 21.95 0.07
N LEU A 1021 6.90 22.28 -0.82
CA LEU A 1021 8.29 22.47 -0.44
C LEU A 1021 8.43 23.84 0.22
N THR A 1022 8.59 23.83 1.54
CA THR A 1022 8.67 25.05 2.33
C THR A 1022 9.96 25.83 2.05
N THR A 1023 9.96 27.09 2.46
CA THR A 1023 11.15 27.95 2.47
C THR A 1023 12.30 27.42 3.33
N GLU A 1024 12.06 26.42 4.19
CA GLU A 1024 13.06 25.75 5.05
C GLU A 1024 13.57 24.43 4.47
N GLY A 1025 13.14 24.03 3.26
CA GLY A 1025 13.57 22.76 2.65
C GLY A 1025 12.89 21.53 3.25
N LYS A 1026 11.67 21.69 3.78
CA LYS A 1026 10.82 20.59 4.26
C LYS A 1026 9.67 20.36 3.29
N LEU A 1027 9.27 19.10 3.09
CA LEU A 1027 8.11 18.74 2.29
C LEU A 1027 6.90 18.52 3.20
N ASN A 1028 5.96 19.46 3.20
CA ASN A 1028 4.81 19.44 4.12
C ASN A 1028 3.51 19.10 3.37
N GLY A 1029 2.81 18.06 3.79
CA GLY A 1029 1.47 17.72 3.30
C GLY A 1029 0.39 18.57 3.96
N ARG A 1030 -0.61 19.02 3.19
CA ARG A 1030 -1.76 19.79 3.71
C ARG A 1030 -3.03 19.44 2.95
N LEU A 1031 -4.15 19.40 3.66
CA LEU A 1031 -5.50 19.31 3.10
C LEU A 1031 -5.93 20.68 2.58
N LEU A 1032 -6.41 20.75 1.34
CA LEU A 1032 -7.06 21.91 0.76
C LEU A 1032 -8.57 21.80 1.06
N GLN A 1033 -9.17 22.85 1.63
CA GLN A 1033 -10.63 22.91 1.77
C GLN A 1033 -11.27 22.93 0.37
N GLN A 1034 -12.27 22.08 0.12
CA GLN A 1034 -13.10 22.16 -1.09
C GLN A 1034 -14.06 23.36 -1.00
N SER A 1035 -13.50 24.56 -1.05
CA SER A 1035 -14.15 25.73 -1.61
C SER A 1035 -13.17 26.35 -2.59
N VAL A 1036 -13.10 25.79 -3.80
CA VAL A 1036 -12.44 26.51 -4.91
C VAL A 1036 -13.37 27.65 -5.29
N MET A 1037 -13.35 28.74 -4.51
CA MET A 1037 -13.88 30.03 -4.92
C MET A 1037 -12.76 30.77 -5.65
N PHE A 1038 -12.79 30.70 -6.98
CA PHE A 1038 -12.15 31.74 -7.76
C PHE A 1038 -12.90 33.05 -7.50
N THR A 1039 -12.22 34.06 -6.97
CA THR A 1039 -12.60 35.44 -7.25
C THR A 1039 -12.21 35.72 -8.69
N GLY A 1040 -13.16 35.54 -9.59
CA GLY A 1040 -12.99 35.65 -11.04
C GLY A 1040 -13.83 34.59 -11.73
N SER A 1041 -15.06 34.93 -12.10
CA SER A 1041 -15.98 34.04 -12.80
C SER A 1041 -15.39 33.60 -14.15
N VAL A 1042 -14.87 32.38 -14.25
CA VAL A 1042 -14.59 31.74 -15.54
C VAL A 1042 -15.73 30.77 -15.84
N GLY A 1043 -16.81 31.31 -16.38
CA GLY A 1043 -17.70 30.49 -17.22
C GLY A 1043 -16.90 30.01 -18.44
N HIS A 1044 -17.21 28.82 -18.93
CA HIS A 1044 -16.63 28.21 -20.13
C HIS A 1044 -16.14 29.24 -21.17
N LEU A 1045 -14.83 29.32 -21.40
CA LEU A 1045 -14.29 29.96 -22.59
C LEU A 1045 -14.62 29.04 -23.77
N GLY A 1046 -15.67 29.38 -24.51
CA GLY A 1046 -16.13 28.66 -25.70
C GLY A 1046 -15.17 28.81 -26.88
N PRO A 1047 -15.36 28.04 -27.97
CA PRO A 1047 -14.52 28.16 -29.16
C PRO A 1047 -14.59 29.58 -29.74
N ALA A 1048 -13.44 30.12 -30.15
CA ALA A 1048 -13.35 31.41 -30.81
C ALA A 1048 -14.13 31.37 -32.15
N ASN A 1049 -15.35 31.88 -32.16
CA ASN A 1049 -16.08 32.14 -33.40
C ASN A 1049 -15.49 33.37 -34.11
N HIS A 1050 -15.65 33.41 -35.44
CA HIS A 1050 -15.08 34.35 -36.43
C HIS A 1050 -15.15 35.87 -36.14
N LYS A 1051 -15.63 36.34 -34.98
CA LYS A 1051 -15.74 37.77 -34.61
C LYS A 1051 -15.45 38.18 -33.15
N GLY A 1052 -14.88 37.36 -32.24
CA GLY A 1052 -14.67 37.86 -30.87
C GLY A 1052 -13.60 37.15 -30.04
N GLU A 1053 -12.63 37.92 -29.53
CA GLU A 1053 -11.73 37.53 -28.43
C GLU A 1053 -12.55 37.33 -27.15
N GLN A 1054 -12.28 36.26 -26.39
CA GLN A 1054 -12.86 36.06 -25.05
C GLN A 1054 -11.78 36.34 -23.99
N SER A 1055 -12.06 37.28 -23.10
CA SER A 1055 -11.19 37.69 -22.00
C SER A 1055 -11.94 37.66 -20.68
N VAL A 1056 -11.23 37.36 -19.58
CA VAL A 1056 -11.74 37.47 -18.22
C VAL A 1056 -10.86 38.46 -17.46
N ASN A 1057 -11.47 39.43 -16.77
CA ASN A 1057 -10.77 40.29 -15.82
C ASN A 1057 -10.42 39.47 -14.57
N VAL A 1058 -9.16 39.48 -14.17
CA VAL A 1058 -8.61 38.69 -13.05
C VAL A 1058 -8.40 39.55 -11.82
#